data_AF-A0AAF5RWR3-F1
#
_entry.id   AF-A0AAF5RWR3-F1
#
_cell.length_a   1.000
_cell.length_b   1.000
_cell.length_c   1.000
_cell.angle_alpha   90.00
_cell.angle_beta   90.00
_cell.angle_gamma   90.00
#
_symmetry.space_group_name_H-M   'P 1'
#
loop_
_entity.id
_entity.type
_entity.pdbx_description
1 polymer ?
#
loop_
_entity_poly.entity_id
_entity_poly.type
_entity_poly.pdbx_seq_one_letter_code
_entity_poly.pdbx_strand_id
1 'polypeptide(L)'
;MQHGSVSVSKYSKDLQCRPLHRLKREKPGDAPQVSKGVLPHEVTRVLATVSSSTIPDSKRSRLHSFSSVQSEKLGLKLSGRISHVVLEECLKCTENGDKLGVFSRLREFFGEHLSVLSVDSQFYCAKLLIQIAKASRIVAATNTCLLYALHICKSVDMKQNIWDEIVVLMANDKDKRETSLFHRPATYASLLALFEWALSEGLKIGQYMQQMNFMAEESMRSTDQNNRIAALNLFVTCLLKSKMQCSVQEFLWLEKLLSKMAEDRDSRVRIAAVKGLSTMAAGGRLLSFSIYQQVKNLCENSSKIVRTEALYILKLFADHRPETEVIGRNGAKLRLVDDAFAAVCHAINDVEVTVRAIAARLLGDFQQMSKTRDGASKKPQVYGLRCRRSQATSEWSTGKKLGEDVPVERFDEEQASIISSGACGAFVTALEDEFMIVRQAGVYSLGQLASARPFLAAAALDHLADMFNDEIEQVRLDAVRALTPLVVHGILQKEQLDTILTVLDDAFPDSREALRVLLSRSTVGTPDCLLYVAKALLNCMRRFPIDRQSIFKCMSDLGRHHATFVQLLSDELLELHPVFDITEPAVDDQFYLAKLILILNAASVHDPICSLLPAFAVRHYKFLRCSMPLLVPAIDAFSDNNTSSTNNISINKKLAEAGERTRAILERTYEMMQEASQSRSYQQRMIEKKLLLKDMNALCEGDEGVAGTAQFLSCLLKILTQCELSVKILSYGGDLETALKAIDEGFRLLEHIDNNFSSVDKVMLGTLEEFHFQLSILRLAALFDIKPGTYTNAAQLIEAEVIRFKERCRSLAVSPSESTAEVLIGVEKLFVAAQAKKFISGSSLTALFQSHAVLLQKKFASLGSISVKWAQIVEPSETPNEPVRFVVGLPLGISINVLLHNFSKNDISRFRIKTDYPDRSSVLFCPRESEFKKIAAQTYRLLCKVLVQADNIWSDSARVHFGCVLKSQQFTDAMSSLAIGYTRSLCIPVAESPFSNKQATMEIPIQPVQAKASC
;
A
#
# COMPACT_ATOMS: atom_id res chain seq x y z
N MET A 1 43.19 -10.78 54.08
CA MET A 1 43.30 -10.47 55.51
C MET A 1 41.90 -10.57 56.13
N GLN A 2 41.77 -11.50 57.08
CA GLN A 2 40.82 -11.61 58.23
C GLN A 2 39.36 -11.16 58.03
N HIS A 3 38.40 -12.10 58.00
CA HIS A 3 37.55 -12.63 59.11
C HIS A 3 36.45 -11.63 59.57
N GLY A 4 35.17 -11.98 59.81
CA GLY A 4 34.42 -13.24 59.85
C GLY A 4 32.90 -12.93 59.66
N SER A 5 32.07 -13.80 59.10
CA SER A 5 31.41 -14.98 59.67
C SER A 5 30.48 -14.72 60.86
N VAL A 6 29.15 -14.75 60.63
CA VAL A 6 28.19 -15.44 61.50
C VAL A 6 27.13 -16.13 60.62
N SER A 7 26.97 -17.42 60.87
CA SER A 7 26.08 -18.38 60.24
C SER A 7 25.37 -19.17 61.34
N VAL A 8 24.06 -19.40 61.27
CA VAL A 8 23.30 -20.53 61.87
C VAL A 8 21.93 -20.55 61.14
N SER A 9 21.60 -21.43 60.18
CA SER A 9 21.28 -22.88 60.23
C SER A 9 20.06 -23.16 61.14
N LYS A 10 19.03 -23.98 60.90
CA LYS A 10 18.70 -25.13 60.04
C LYS A 10 17.24 -25.46 60.39
N TYR A 11 16.44 -25.99 59.46
CA TYR A 11 15.83 -27.31 59.63
C TYR A 11 15.25 -27.80 58.29
N SER A 12 15.83 -28.92 57.86
CA SER A 12 15.46 -29.76 56.74
C SER A 12 14.29 -30.67 57.11
N LYS A 13 13.52 -31.11 56.11
CA LYS A 13 13.15 -32.54 55.99
C LYS A 13 12.87 -32.90 54.52
N ASP A 14 13.71 -33.82 54.04
CA ASP A 14 13.61 -34.60 52.81
C ASP A 14 12.32 -35.43 52.70
N LEU A 15 11.94 -35.79 51.47
CA LEU A 15 11.75 -37.18 50.98
C LEU A 15 11.31 -37.14 49.50
N GLN A 16 12.16 -37.55 48.55
CA GLN A 16 12.26 -38.89 47.94
C GLN A 16 11.25 -39.25 46.83
N CYS A 17 11.82 -39.45 45.64
CA CYS A 17 11.66 -40.58 44.72
C CYS A 17 10.26 -40.93 44.13
N ARG A 18 10.13 -40.77 42.80
CA ARG A 18 9.93 -41.83 41.77
C ARG A 18 9.16 -41.31 40.54
N PRO A 19 9.60 -41.64 39.31
CA PRO A 19 8.72 -41.78 38.16
C PRO A 19 8.61 -43.28 37.79
N LEU A 20 7.42 -43.87 37.92
CA LEU A 20 7.10 -45.23 37.45
C LEU A 20 5.67 -45.22 36.90
N HIS A 21 5.51 -45.40 35.58
CA HIS A 21 5.08 -46.64 34.88
C HIS A 21 3.55 -46.81 34.84
N ARG A 22 2.88 -47.36 33.81
CA ARG A 22 3.17 -47.96 32.48
C ARG A 22 1.79 -48.42 31.92
N LEU A 23 1.68 -48.61 30.60
CA LEU A 23 0.97 -49.68 29.84
C LEU A 23 0.29 -49.10 28.58
N LYS A 24 0.93 -49.16 27.40
CA LYS A 24 1.05 -50.29 26.42
C LYS A 24 -0.19 -50.50 25.53
N ARG A 25 -0.01 -50.31 24.22
CA ARG A 25 -0.13 -51.33 23.14
C ARG A 25 0.27 -50.70 21.80
N GLU A 26 1.45 -51.02 21.28
CA GLU A 26 1.75 -52.10 20.30
C GLU A 26 1.58 -51.66 18.84
N LYS A 27 2.71 -51.41 18.17
CA LYS A 27 2.97 -51.74 16.77
C LYS A 27 3.91 -52.96 16.75
N PRO A 28 3.82 -53.88 15.78
CA PRO A 28 4.98 -54.60 15.24
C PRO A 28 5.33 -53.98 13.87
N GLY A 29 6.59 -53.63 13.56
CA GLY A 29 7.73 -54.53 13.32
C GLY A 29 7.96 -54.55 11.80
N ASP A 30 9.14 -54.39 11.19
CA ASP A 30 10.50 -54.59 11.68
C ASP A 30 11.52 -53.75 10.90
N ALA A 31 12.64 -53.51 11.59
CA ALA A 31 13.92 -52.89 11.17
C ALA A 31 14.77 -53.90 10.34
N PRO A 32 16.10 -53.75 10.07
CA PRO A 32 17.10 -52.75 10.52
C PRO A 32 17.97 -52.13 9.38
N GLN A 33 18.43 -50.88 9.45
CA GLN A 33 19.59 -50.31 10.18
C GLN A 33 20.95 -51.04 10.05
N VAL A 34 21.92 -50.35 9.43
CA VAL A 34 23.37 -50.30 9.76
C VAL A 34 23.86 -48.92 9.23
N SER A 35 24.04 -47.85 10.04
CA SER A 35 25.09 -47.46 10.99
C SER A 35 26.35 -46.79 10.38
N LYS A 36 26.71 -45.62 10.97
CA LYS A 36 27.98 -44.83 10.90
C LYS A 36 28.21 -44.02 9.61
N GLY A 37 28.71 -42.78 9.60
CA GLY A 37 29.22 -41.85 10.61
C GLY A 37 30.13 -40.81 9.89
N VAL A 38 29.99 -39.52 10.27
CA VAL A 38 30.98 -38.41 10.19
C VAL A 38 31.48 -37.90 8.81
N LEU A 39 31.39 -36.56 8.67
CA LEU A 39 31.80 -35.54 7.65
C LEU A 39 33.32 -35.50 7.29
N PRO A 40 33.89 -34.58 6.44
CA PRO A 40 33.35 -33.53 5.52
C PRO A 40 34.08 -33.42 4.12
N HIS A 41 33.74 -32.38 3.32
CA HIS A 41 34.47 -31.78 2.16
C HIS A 41 34.48 -32.61 0.84
N GLU A 42 34.48 -32.08 -0.39
CA GLU A 42 34.52 -30.75 -1.00
C GLU A 42 34.12 -30.90 -2.49
N VAL A 43 33.64 -29.80 -3.08
CA VAL A 43 33.69 -29.37 -4.49
C VAL A 43 34.33 -30.33 -5.52
N THR A 44 33.57 -30.78 -6.53
CA THR A 44 33.91 -30.57 -7.97
C THR A 44 32.74 -30.92 -8.91
N ARG A 45 32.33 -29.94 -9.74
CA ARG A 45 31.57 -30.16 -10.98
C ARG A 45 32.54 -30.62 -12.07
N VAL A 46 32.19 -31.64 -12.85
CA VAL A 46 32.35 -31.72 -14.34
C VAL A 46 31.65 -32.98 -14.87
N LEU A 47 30.86 -32.74 -15.93
CA LEU A 47 30.36 -33.59 -17.03
C LEU A 47 30.67 -35.11 -17.05
N ALA A 48 29.66 -35.93 -17.39
CA ALA A 48 29.56 -36.64 -18.68
C ALA A 48 28.38 -37.66 -18.73
N THR A 49 27.58 -37.56 -19.79
CA THR A 49 26.98 -38.62 -20.64
C THR A 49 26.65 -40.03 -20.07
N VAL A 50 25.47 -40.57 -20.42
CA VAL A 50 25.28 -41.65 -21.44
C VAL A 50 23.88 -42.34 -21.32
N SER A 51 23.30 -42.58 -22.49
CA SER A 51 22.42 -43.70 -22.91
C SER A 51 20.90 -43.68 -22.76
N SER A 52 20.33 -43.84 -23.94
CA SER A 52 19.00 -44.27 -24.37
C SER A 52 18.64 -45.72 -24.00
N SER A 53 17.35 -45.98 -23.81
CA SER A 53 16.66 -47.18 -24.31
C SER A 53 15.20 -46.85 -24.66
N THR A 54 14.62 -47.64 -25.54
CA THR A 54 13.65 -47.29 -26.58
C THR A 54 12.25 -47.91 -26.37
N ILE A 55 11.18 -47.11 -26.65
CA ILE A 55 9.95 -47.42 -27.45
C ILE A 55 8.87 -48.35 -26.81
N PRO A 56 7.54 -48.23 -27.09
CA PRO A 56 6.65 -47.09 -27.41
C PRO A 56 5.31 -47.07 -26.59
N ASP A 57 4.55 -45.96 -26.58
CA ASP A 57 3.13 -45.93 -27.03
C ASP A 57 2.29 -44.72 -26.57
N SER A 58 1.49 -44.25 -27.54
CA SER A 58 0.26 -43.46 -27.44
C SER A 58 0.33 -41.99 -26.96
N LYS A 59 0.28 -41.08 -27.94
CA LYS A 59 0.05 -39.64 -27.78
C LYS A 59 -1.33 -39.36 -27.20
N ARG A 60 -1.38 -38.85 -25.95
CA ARG A 60 -2.49 -38.06 -25.40
C ARG A 60 -1.99 -36.64 -25.11
N SER A 61 -2.41 -35.67 -25.91
CA SER A 61 -2.16 -34.25 -25.65
C SER A 61 -3.12 -33.74 -24.58
N ARG A 62 -2.62 -33.58 -23.34
CA ARG A 62 -3.30 -32.84 -22.27
C ARG A 62 -3.11 -31.34 -22.50
N LEU A 63 -4.21 -30.62 -22.72
CA LEU A 63 -4.27 -29.16 -22.62
C LEU A 63 -4.17 -28.77 -21.14
N HIS A 64 -3.10 -28.06 -20.80
CA HIS A 64 -2.87 -27.50 -19.47
C HIS A 64 -3.97 -26.50 -19.10
N SER A 65 -4.55 -26.68 -17.92
CA SER A 65 -5.32 -25.69 -17.20
C SER A 65 -4.40 -24.53 -16.79
N PHE A 66 -4.73 -23.31 -17.19
CA PHE A 66 -4.04 -22.11 -16.74
C PHE A 66 -4.43 -21.79 -15.29
N SER A 67 -3.55 -22.11 -14.35
CA SER A 67 -3.46 -21.44 -13.05
C SER A 67 -2.45 -20.29 -13.18
N SER A 68 -2.78 -19.12 -12.64
CA SER A 68 -1.87 -17.98 -12.56
C SER A 68 -0.61 -18.36 -11.76
N VAL A 69 0.50 -18.55 -12.47
CA VAL A 69 1.82 -18.71 -11.84
C VAL A 69 2.60 -17.42 -12.08
N GLN A 70 3.18 -16.93 -10.99
CA GLN A 70 4.10 -15.80 -10.93
C GLN A 70 5.20 -15.96 -11.99
N SER A 71 5.39 -14.92 -12.80
CA SER A 71 6.47 -14.86 -13.78
C SER A 71 7.81 -14.70 -13.06
N GLU A 72 8.54 -15.81 -12.90
CA GLU A 72 9.99 -15.76 -12.70
C GLU A 72 10.62 -15.19 -13.96
N LYS A 73 11.16 -13.97 -13.86
CA LYS A 73 11.98 -13.32 -14.90
C LYS A 73 13.27 -14.12 -15.09
N LEU A 74 13.28 -15.10 -16.00
CA LEU A 74 14.50 -15.47 -16.71
C LEU A 74 14.68 -14.53 -17.90
N GLY A 75 15.85 -13.87 -17.96
CA GLY A 75 16.20 -12.93 -19.02
C GLY A 75 16.17 -13.59 -20.40
N LEU A 76 15.19 -13.21 -21.22
CA LEU A 76 15.13 -13.58 -22.62
C LEU A 76 16.00 -12.60 -23.42
N LYS A 77 17.03 -13.12 -24.09
CA LYS A 77 17.73 -12.40 -25.16
C LYS A 77 16.73 -12.19 -26.30
N LEU A 78 16.34 -10.95 -26.56
CA LEU A 78 15.51 -10.59 -27.71
C LEU A 78 16.29 -10.96 -28.99
N SER A 79 15.75 -11.82 -29.87
CA SER A 79 16.29 -11.89 -31.22
C SER A 79 16.06 -10.52 -31.85
N GLY A 80 17.06 -9.94 -32.52
CA GLY A 80 16.96 -8.62 -33.13
C GLY A 80 16.00 -8.54 -34.33
N ARG A 81 15.01 -9.44 -34.41
CA ARG A 81 14.04 -9.57 -35.49
C ARG A 81 12.78 -8.75 -35.20
N ILE A 82 12.12 -8.32 -36.27
CA ILE A 82 10.93 -7.47 -36.20
C ILE A 82 9.68 -8.35 -36.12
N SER A 83 8.76 -8.00 -35.21
CA SER A 83 7.59 -8.81 -34.83
C SER A 83 6.66 -9.19 -35.99
N HIS A 84 6.40 -8.27 -36.93
CA HIS A 84 5.52 -8.55 -38.06
C HIS A 84 6.16 -9.45 -39.12
N VAL A 85 7.49 -9.40 -39.29
CA VAL A 85 8.23 -10.27 -40.21
C VAL A 85 8.11 -11.73 -39.78
N VAL A 86 8.19 -11.99 -38.48
CA VAL A 86 7.99 -13.33 -37.89
C VAL A 86 6.60 -13.88 -38.23
N LEU A 87 5.57 -13.02 -38.19
CA LEU A 87 4.20 -13.41 -38.54
C LEU A 87 3.98 -13.56 -40.06
N GLU A 88 4.61 -12.74 -40.90
CA GLU A 88 4.58 -12.92 -42.36
C GLU A 88 5.24 -14.24 -42.79
N GLU A 89 6.37 -14.61 -42.17
CA GLU A 89 6.98 -15.92 -42.37
C GLU A 89 6.09 -17.04 -41.87
N CYS A 90 5.40 -16.85 -40.74
CA CYS A 90 4.41 -17.80 -40.24
C CYS A 90 3.25 -17.99 -41.22
N LEU A 91 2.79 -16.91 -41.89
CA LEU A 91 1.76 -16.97 -42.91
C LEU A 91 2.24 -17.77 -44.13
N LYS A 92 3.46 -17.50 -44.64
CA LYS A 92 4.06 -18.28 -45.72
C LYS A 92 4.20 -19.77 -45.36
N CYS A 93 4.64 -20.08 -44.14
CA CYS A 93 4.71 -21.47 -43.66
C CYS A 93 3.32 -22.13 -43.63
N THR A 94 2.29 -21.35 -43.28
CA THR A 94 0.90 -21.82 -43.25
C THR A 94 0.38 -22.12 -44.66
N GLU A 95 0.64 -21.25 -45.63
CA GLU A 95 0.28 -21.41 -47.04
C GLU A 95 1.00 -22.62 -47.67
N ASN A 96 2.27 -22.82 -47.31
CA ASN A 96 3.08 -23.95 -47.77
C ASN A 96 2.77 -25.27 -47.04
N GLY A 97 1.92 -25.25 -46.00
CA GLY A 97 1.55 -26.43 -45.22
C GLY A 97 2.63 -26.94 -44.24
N ASP A 98 3.67 -26.14 -43.94
CA ASP A 98 4.73 -26.50 -43.00
C ASP A 98 4.27 -26.34 -41.55
N LYS A 99 3.85 -27.45 -40.95
CA LYS A 99 3.36 -27.48 -39.56
C LYS A 99 4.43 -27.08 -38.54
N LEU A 100 5.69 -27.47 -38.75
CA LEU A 100 6.76 -27.22 -37.78
C LEU A 100 7.20 -25.76 -37.83
N GLY A 101 7.31 -25.19 -39.04
CA GLY A 101 7.57 -23.76 -39.24
C GLY A 101 6.53 -22.88 -38.56
N VAL A 102 5.24 -23.20 -38.71
CA VAL A 102 4.14 -22.45 -38.08
C VAL A 102 4.25 -22.42 -36.55
N PHE A 103 4.41 -23.58 -35.89
CA PHE A 103 4.52 -23.60 -34.42
C PHE A 103 5.82 -22.98 -33.91
N SER A 104 6.92 -23.08 -34.66
CA SER A 104 8.18 -22.44 -34.30
C SER A 104 8.03 -20.92 -34.29
N ARG A 105 7.45 -20.34 -35.34
CA ARG A 105 7.28 -18.88 -35.48
C ARG A 105 6.22 -18.33 -34.51
N LEU A 106 5.14 -19.06 -34.25
CA LEU A 106 4.17 -18.67 -33.21
C LEU A 106 4.76 -18.70 -31.80
N ARG A 107 5.69 -19.63 -31.51
CA ARG A 107 6.39 -19.70 -30.22
C ARG A 107 7.39 -18.55 -30.08
N GLU A 108 8.15 -18.26 -31.13
CA GLU A 108 9.05 -17.10 -31.21
C GLU A 108 8.29 -15.80 -30.96
N PHE A 109 7.17 -15.60 -31.67
CA PHE A 109 6.31 -14.43 -31.48
C PHE A 109 5.79 -14.28 -30.04
N PHE A 110 5.33 -15.37 -29.42
CA PHE A 110 4.86 -15.35 -28.04
C PHE A 110 5.97 -15.04 -27.03
N GLY A 111 7.14 -15.66 -27.19
CA GLY A 111 8.25 -15.54 -26.25
C GLY A 111 8.97 -14.20 -26.33
N GLU A 112 9.14 -13.64 -27.52
CA GLU A 112 10.03 -12.49 -27.74
C GLU A 112 9.31 -11.19 -28.08
N HIS A 113 8.09 -11.25 -28.62
CA HIS A 113 7.44 -10.07 -29.21
C HIS A 113 6.12 -9.67 -28.54
N LEU A 114 5.25 -10.63 -28.19
CA LEU A 114 3.88 -10.34 -27.75
C LEU A 114 3.79 -9.39 -26.54
N SER A 115 4.72 -9.49 -25.58
CA SER A 115 4.71 -8.64 -24.37
C SER A 115 5.36 -7.26 -24.55
N VAL A 116 6.08 -7.02 -25.65
CA VAL A 116 6.86 -5.78 -25.89
C VAL A 116 6.43 -5.08 -27.18
N LEU A 117 5.22 -5.39 -27.65
CA LEU A 117 4.73 -4.94 -28.95
C LEU A 117 4.42 -3.43 -28.94
N SER A 118 5.05 -2.66 -29.83
CA SER A 118 4.79 -1.22 -29.98
C SER A 118 3.35 -0.95 -30.44
N VAL A 119 2.79 0.19 -30.05
CA VAL A 119 1.41 0.60 -30.40
C VAL A 119 1.18 0.55 -31.91
N ASP A 120 2.15 1.00 -32.71
CA ASP A 120 2.08 1.00 -34.17
C ASP A 120 2.04 -0.43 -34.78
N SER A 121 2.68 -1.40 -34.12
CA SER A 121 2.76 -2.78 -34.61
C SER A 121 1.55 -3.63 -34.25
N GLN A 122 0.76 -3.21 -33.25
CA GLN A 122 -0.36 -4.00 -32.71
C GLN A 122 -1.44 -4.25 -33.76
N PHE A 123 -1.85 -3.21 -34.49
CA PHE A 123 -2.84 -3.31 -35.56
C PHE A 123 -2.40 -4.29 -36.65
N TYR A 124 -1.16 -4.18 -37.10
CA TYR A 124 -0.65 -4.98 -38.20
C TYR A 124 -0.47 -6.45 -37.79
N CYS A 125 0.07 -6.71 -36.60
CA CYS A 125 0.24 -8.07 -36.08
C CYS A 125 -1.11 -8.77 -35.84
N ALA A 126 -2.12 -8.06 -35.32
CA ALA A 126 -3.46 -8.63 -35.14
C ALA A 126 -4.09 -9.06 -36.48
N LYS A 127 -3.95 -8.24 -37.54
CA LYS A 127 -4.43 -8.61 -38.89
C LYS A 127 -3.74 -9.86 -39.41
N LEU A 128 -2.40 -9.93 -39.30
CA LEU A 128 -1.63 -11.11 -39.73
C LEU A 128 -2.06 -12.37 -38.97
N LEU A 129 -2.28 -12.29 -37.65
CA LEU A 129 -2.74 -13.43 -36.85
C LEU A 129 -4.11 -13.96 -37.31
N ILE A 130 -5.05 -13.08 -37.66
CA ILE A 130 -6.36 -13.48 -38.20
C ILE A 130 -6.23 -14.09 -39.60
N GLN A 131 -5.35 -13.56 -40.45
CA GLN A 131 -5.06 -14.14 -41.76
C GLN A 131 -4.44 -15.54 -41.65
N ILE A 132 -3.48 -15.73 -40.75
CA ILE A 132 -2.89 -17.05 -40.44
C ILE A 132 -3.96 -18.00 -39.92
N ALA A 133 -4.82 -17.54 -39.00
CA ALA A 133 -5.91 -18.34 -38.44
C ALA A 133 -6.85 -18.86 -39.54
N LYS A 134 -7.17 -18.01 -40.53
CA LYS A 134 -8.02 -18.33 -41.69
C LYS A 134 -7.34 -19.29 -42.67
N ALA A 135 -6.07 -19.04 -43.02
CA ALA A 135 -5.31 -19.87 -43.94
C ALA A 135 -5.00 -21.26 -43.37
N SER A 136 -4.87 -21.37 -42.05
CA SER A 136 -4.47 -22.61 -41.39
C SER A 136 -5.57 -23.68 -41.43
N ARG A 137 -5.15 -24.90 -41.79
CA ARG A 137 -5.94 -26.13 -41.64
C ARG A 137 -5.70 -26.83 -40.29
N ILE A 138 -4.80 -26.28 -39.47
CA ILE A 138 -4.38 -26.86 -38.20
C ILE A 138 -5.15 -26.15 -37.08
N VAL A 139 -6.15 -26.82 -36.50
CA VAL A 139 -7.02 -26.27 -35.44
C VAL A 139 -6.23 -25.65 -34.29
N ALA A 140 -5.16 -26.32 -33.82
CA ALA A 140 -4.35 -25.81 -32.72
C ALA A 140 -3.60 -24.50 -33.08
N ALA A 141 -3.13 -24.36 -34.32
CA ALA A 141 -2.51 -23.12 -34.77
C ALA A 141 -3.56 -22.01 -34.89
N THR A 142 -4.72 -22.31 -35.47
CA THR A 142 -5.86 -21.38 -35.55
C THR A 142 -6.27 -20.86 -34.17
N ASN A 143 -6.47 -21.74 -33.19
CA ASN A 143 -6.83 -21.35 -31.83
C ASN A 143 -5.75 -20.50 -31.14
N THR A 144 -4.48 -20.82 -31.37
CA THR A 144 -3.35 -20.03 -30.82
C THR A 144 -3.31 -18.62 -31.41
N CYS A 145 -3.47 -18.50 -32.74
CA CYS A 145 -3.51 -17.21 -33.40
C CYS A 145 -4.69 -16.34 -32.93
N LEU A 146 -5.89 -16.93 -32.78
CA LEU A 146 -7.06 -16.22 -32.26
C LEU A 146 -6.87 -15.73 -30.82
N LEU A 147 -6.22 -16.53 -29.97
CA LEU A 147 -5.90 -16.12 -28.60
C LEU A 147 -4.86 -15.00 -28.54
N TYR A 148 -3.83 -15.03 -29.39
CA TYR A 148 -2.84 -13.95 -29.47
C TYR A 148 -3.45 -12.68 -30.04
N ALA A 149 -4.32 -12.80 -31.04
CA ALA A 149 -5.08 -11.67 -31.57
C ALA A 149 -5.95 -11.05 -30.46
N LEU A 150 -6.69 -11.86 -29.69
CA LEU A 150 -7.46 -11.40 -28.54
C LEU A 150 -6.59 -10.67 -27.49
N HIS A 151 -5.37 -11.17 -27.22
CA HIS A 151 -4.45 -10.51 -26.30
C HIS A 151 -4.06 -9.11 -26.79
N ILE A 152 -3.73 -8.98 -28.08
CA ILE A 152 -3.42 -7.68 -28.70
C ILE A 152 -4.65 -6.76 -28.68
N CYS A 153 -5.83 -7.28 -29.01
CA CYS A 153 -7.06 -6.49 -28.99
C CYS A 153 -7.37 -5.90 -27.61
N LYS A 154 -7.04 -6.60 -26.52
CA LYS A 154 -7.20 -6.11 -25.15
C LYS A 154 -6.24 -4.96 -24.78
N SER A 155 -5.09 -4.83 -25.46
CA SER A 155 -4.06 -3.83 -25.17
C SER A 155 -4.15 -2.56 -26.04
N VAL A 156 -4.97 -2.56 -27.09
CA VAL A 156 -5.06 -1.45 -28.06
C VAL A 156 -6.01 -0.35 -27.59
N ASP A 157 -5.64 0.92 -27.80
CA ASP A 157 -6.46 2.09 -27.45
C ASP A 157 -7.69 2.25 -28.39
N MET A 158 -7.49 2.08 -29.70
CA MET A 158 -8.54 2.22 -30.72
C MET A 158 -9.28 0.89 -31.00
N LYS A 159 -10.03 0.40 -30.01
CA LYS A 159 -10.66 -0.94 -30.02
C LYS A 159 -11.71 -1.16 -31.14
N GLN A 160 -12.47 -0.15 -31.55
CA GLN A 160 -13.47 -0.29 -32.62
C GLN A 160 -12.83 -0.47 -34.00
N ASN A 161 -11.75 0.26 -34.30
CA ASN A 161 -11.08 0.19 -35.60
C ASN A 161 -10.45 -1.18 -35.85
N ILE A 162 -9.79 -1.74 -34.83
CA ILE A 162 -9.18 -3.08 -34.95
C ILE A 162 -10.26 -4.16 -35.08
N TRP A 163 -11.38 -3.99 -34.38
CA TRP A 163 -12.53 -4.88 -34.48
C TRP A 163 -13.15 -4.90 -35.86
N ASP A 164 -13.46 -3.73 -36.44
CA ASP A 164 -14.06 -3.65 -37.78
C ASP A 164 -13.18 -4.33 -38.84
N GLU A 165 -11.86 -4.14 -38.74
CA GLU A 165 -10.86 -4.78 -39.60
C GLU A 165 -10.79 -6.30 -39.41
N ILE A 166 -10.73 -6.78 -38.17
CA ILE A 166 -10.69 -8.22 -37.85
C ILE A 166 -11.96 -8.91 -38.34
N VAL A 167 -13.12 -8.30 -38.11
CA VAL A 167 -14.41 -8.85 -38.52
C VAL A 167 -14.54 -8.93 -40.03
N VAL A 168 -14.08 -7.92 -40.78
CA VAL A 168 -14.02 -7.96 -42.26
C VAL A 168 -13.13 -9.10 -42.75
N LEU A 169 -11.97 -9.32 -42.13
CA LEU A 169 -11.07 -10.42 -42.49
C LEU A 169 -11.69 -11.80 -42.22
N MET A 170 -12.45 -11.92 -41.14
CA MET A 170 -13.19 -13.14 -40.79
C MET A 170 -14.39 -13.40 -41.73
N ALA A 171 -15.03 -12.34 -42.24
CA ALA A 171 -16.29 -12.42 -42.99
C ALA A 171 -16.15 -12.46 -44.52
N ASN A 172 -14.99 -12.15 -45.09
CA ASN A 172 -14.74 -12.26 -46.54
C ASN A 172 -14.76 -13.75 -46.98
N ASP A 173 -15.95 -14.31 -47.12
CA ASP A 173 -16.27 -15.64 -47.63
C ASP A 173 -17.16 -15.50 -48.86
N LYS A 174 -16.54 -15.34 -50.03
CA LYS A 174 -17.21 -15.71 -51.30
C LYS A 174 -16.93 -17.16 -51.70
N ASP A 175 -16.01 -17.86 -51.02
CA ASP A 175 -15.55 -19.18 -51.44
C ASP A 175 -15.47 -20.18 -50.27
N LYS A 176 -16.33 -21.20 -50.36
CA LYS A 176 -16.31 -22.52 -49.67
C LYS A 176 -16.63 -22.55 -48.16
N ARG A 177 -17.73 -23.25 -47.81
CA ARG A 177 -18.21 -23.49 -46.42
C ARG A 177 -17.19 -24.17 -45.49
N GLU A 178 -16.20 -24.89 -46.02
CA GLU A 178 -15.19 -25.63 -45.23
C GLU A 178 -13.99 -24.76 -44.78
N THR A 179 -13.79 -23.60 -45.41
CA THR A 179 -12.69 -22.67 -45.08
C THR A 179 -13.07 -21.59 -44.09
N SER A 180 -14.36 -21.40 -43.82
CA SER A 180 -14.85 -20.42 -42.86
C SER A 180 -14.50 -20.79 -41.42
N LEU A 181 -14.02 -19.83 -40.64
CA LEU A 181 -13.81 -19.99 -39.20
C LEU A 181 -15.13 -20.24 -38.45
N PHE A 182 -16.25 -19.71 -38.96
CA PHE A 182 -17.58 -19.81 -38.34
C PHE A 182 -18.22 -21.21 -38.43
N HIS A 183 -17.67 -22.11 -39.25
CA HIS A 183 -18.19 -23.47 -39.44
C HIS A 183 -17.25 -24.56 -38.88
N ARG A 184 -16.31 -24.19 -38.01
CA ARG A 184 -15.34 -25.11 -37.40
C ARG A 184 -15.60 -25.23 -35.88
N PRO A 185 -16.37 -26.22 -35.39
CA PRO A 185 -16.70 -26.34 -33.98
C PRO A 185 -15.50 -26.41 -33.03
N ALA A 186 -14.36 -26.92 -33.51
CA ALA A 186 -13.12 -27.00 -32.72
C ALA A 186 -12.42 -25.65 -32.51
N THR A 187 -12.86 -24.59 -33.19
CA THR A 187 -12.37 -23.21 -33.00
C THR A 187 -13.38 -22.30 -32.30
N TYR A 188 -14.57 -22.82 -31.96
CA TYR A 188 -15.65 -22.02 -31.37
C TYR A 188 -15.26 -21.41 -30.03
N ALA A 189 -14.55 -22.11 -29.14
CA ALA A 189 -14.11 -21.51 -27.87
C ALA A 189 -13.30 -20.21 -28.06
N SER A 190 -12.29 -20.22 -28.95
CA SER A 190 -11.45 -19.03 -29.20
C SER A 190 -12.21 -17.92 -29.93
N LEU A 191 -13.10 -18.27 -30.86
CA LEU A 191 -13.95 -17.31 -31.57
C LEU A 191 -14.96 -16.66 -30.65
N LEU A 192 -15.68 -17.45 -29.84
CA LEU A 192 -16.65 -16.96 -28.87
C LEU A 192 -15.99 -16.05 -27.83
N ALA A 193 -14.77 -16.34 -27.38
CA ALA A 193 -14.01 -15.46 -26.49
C ALA A 193 -13.66 -14.09 -27.14
N LEU A 194 -13.41 -14.07 -28.45
CA LEU A 194 -13.17 -12.84 -29.20
C LEU A 194 -14.46 -12.00 -29.32
N PHE A 195 -15.60 -12.64 -29.58
CA PHE A 195 -16.92 -12.00 -29.59
C PHE A 195 -17.36 -11.53 -28.19
N GLU A 196 -17.12 -12.32 -27.16
CA GLU A 196 -17.35 -11.96 -25.75
C GLU A 196 -16.58 -10.69 -25.39
N TRP A 197 -15.30 -10.60 -25.76
CA TRP A 197 -14.49 -9.40 -25.56
C TRP A 197 -15.09 -8.19 -26.28
N ALA A 198 -15.44 -8.31 -27.55
CA ALA A 198 -16.03 -7.21 -28.31
C ALA A 198 -17.36 -6.71 -27.71
N LEU A 199 -18.22 -7.62 -27.24
CA LEU A 199 -19.43 -7.29 -26.50
C LEU A 199 -19.10 -6.56 -25.18
N SER A 200 -18.11 -7.08 -24.44
CA SER A 200 -17.71 -6.52 -23.14
C SER A 200 -17.19 -5.08 -23.26
N GLU A 201 -16.61 -4.72 -24.41
CA GLU A 201 -16.13 -3.36 -24.73
C GLU A 201 -17.21 -2.48 -25.38
N GLY A 202 -18.39 -3.03 -25.70
CA GLY A 202 -19.50 -2.30 -26.31
C GLY A 202 -19.30 -2.01 -27.81
N LEU A 203 -18.50 -2.83 -28.51
CA LEU A 203 -18.23 -2.66 -29.93
C LEU A 203 -19.45 -3.04 -30.79
N LYS A 204 -19.57 -2.44 -31.98
CA LYS A 204 -20.67 -2.75 -32.91
C LYS A 204 -20.48 -4.14 -33.53
N ILE A 205 -21.40 -5.06 -33.24
CA ILE A 205 -21.38 -6.44 -33.77
C ILE A 205 -22.22 -6.59 -35.05
N GLY A 206 -23.24 -5.75 -35.24
CA GLY A 206 -24.00 -5.68 -36.49
C GLY A 206 -24.60 -7.04 -36.92
N GLN A 207 -24.33 -7.45 -38.17
CA GLN A 207 -24.91 -8.64 -38.81
C GLN A 207 -24.45 -9.99 -38.25
N TYR A 208 -23.43 -10.02 -37.39
CA TYR A 208 -22.81 -11.27 -36.91
C TYR A 208 -23.45 -11.84 -35.64
N MET A 209 -24.42 -11.14 -35.05
CA MET A 209 -25.12 -11.59 -33.83
C MET A 209 -25.80 -12.95 -34.01
N GLN A 210 -26.38 -13.22 -35.19
CA GLN A 210 -27.07 -14.48 -35.45
C GLN A 210 -26.10 -15.67 -35.53
N GLN A 211 -24.98 -15.50 -36.24
CA GLN A 211 -23.94 -16.53 -36.34
C GLN A 211 -23.30 -16.78 -34.97
N MET A 212 -23.04 -15.72 -34.21
CA MET A 212 -22.51 -15.82 -32.84
C MET A 212 -23.44 -16.63 -31.92
N ASN A 213 -24.75 -16.33 -31.92
CA ASN A 213 -25.74 -17.07 -31.12
C ASN A 213 -25.81 -18.54 -31.53
N PHE A 214 -25.81 -18.82 -32.83
CA PHE A 214 -25.81 -20.20 -33.34
C PHE A 214 -24.57 -20.99 -32.86
N MET A 215 -23.37 -20.40 -32.97
CA MET A 215 -22.14 -21.04 -32.49
C MET A 215 -22.18 -21.29 -30.98
N ALA A 216 -22.75 -20.36 -30.20
CA ALA A 216 -22.88 -20.50 -28.76
C ALA A 216 -23.84 -21.64 -28.39
N GLU A 217 -25.01 -21.73 -29.04
CA GLU A 217 -25.98 -22.81 -28.82
C GLU A 217 -25.40 -24.19 -29.19
N GLU A 218 -24.66 -24.29 -30.29
CA GLU A 218 -23.99 -25.53 -30.69
C GLU A 218 -22.89 -25.90 -29.68
N SER A 219 -22.12 -24.90 -29.24
CA SER A 219 -21.05 -25.06 -28.25
C SER A 219 -21.55 -25.58 -26.90
N MET A 220 -22.77 -25.24 -26.49
CA MET A 220 -23.40 -25.77 -25.28
C MET A 220 -23.64 -27.29 -25.32
N ARG A 221 -23.85 -27.85 -26.51
CA ARG A 221 -24.06 -29.31 -26.71
C ARG A 221 -22.74 -30.07 -26.94
N SER A 222 -21.62 -29.35 -27.00
CA SER A 222 -20.30 -29.93 -27.25
C SER A 222 -19.82 -30.80 -26.09
N THR A 223 -19.10 -31.87 -26.41
CA THR A 223 -18.36 -32.67 -25.43
C THR A 223 -17.19 -31.89 -24.81
N ASP A 224 -16.64 -30.90 -25.53
CA ASP A 224 -15.54 -30.05 -25.07
C ASP A 224 -16.04 -29.02 -24.04
N GLN A 225 -15.41 -29.03 -22.86
CA GLN A 225 -15.70 -28.08 -21.79
C GLN A 225 -15.40 -26.62 -22.17
N ASN A 226 -14.40 -26.37 -23.02
CA ASN A 226 -13.96 -25.02 -23.35
C ASN A 226 -15.01 -24.32 -24.23
N ASN A 227 -15.64 -25.08 -25.14
CA ASN A 227 -16.78 -24.61 -25.91
C ASN A 227 -17.97 -24.28 -25.00
N ARG A 228 -18.31 -25.16 -24.03
CA ARG A 228 -19.39 -24.88 -23.06
C ARG A 228 -19.10 -23.64 -22.22
N ILE A 229 -17.87 -23.48 -21.72
CA ILE A 229 -17.47 -22.30 -20.93
C ILE A 229 -17.57 -21.01 -21.75
N ALA A 230 -17.02 -21.00 -22.97
CA ALA A 230 -17.04 -19.83 -23.83
C ALA A 230 -18.48 -19.41 -24.20
N ALA A 231 -19.35 -20.38 -24.47
CA ALA A 231 -20.77 -20.12 -24.72
C ALA A 231 -21.48 -19.54 -23.49
N LEU A 232 -21.24 -20.08 -22.29
CA LEU A 232 -21.81 -19.54 -21.04
C LEU A 232 -21.38 -18.08 -20.80
N ASN A 233 -20.09 -17.80 -20.91
CA ASN A 233 -19.56 -16.44 -20.71
C ASN A 233 -20.16 -15.45 -21.73
N LEU A 234 -20.32 -15.88 -22.98
CA LEU A 234 -20.93 -15.07 -24.02
C LEU A 234 -22.38 -14.73 -23.67
N PHE A 235 -23.22 -15.73 -23.34
CA PHE A 235 -24.63 -15.50 -23.01
C PHE A 235 -24.80 -14.56 -21.82
N VAL A 236 -23.97 -14.71 -20.78
CA VAL A 236 -23.95 -13.81 -19.62
C VAL A 236 -23.58 -12.39 -20.05
N THR A 237 -22.56 -12.23 -20.90
CA THR A 237 -22.12 -10.92 -21.40
C THR A 237 -23.17 -10.24 -22.27
N CYS A 238 -23.84 -10.99 -23.16
CA CYS A 238 -24.96 -10.52 -23.98
C CYS A 238 -26.07 -9.91 -23.11
N LEU A 239 -26.45 -10.62 -22.03
CA LEU A 239 -27.51 -10.19 -21.13
C LEU A 239 -27.14 -8.90 -20.39
N LEU A 240 -25.91 -8.81 -19.85
CA LEU A 240 -25.46 -7.66 -19.05
C LEU A 240 -25.27 -6.37 -19.87
N LYS A 241 -24.94 -6.48 -21.16
CA LYS A 241 -24.73 -5.32 -22.05
C LYS A 241 -26.01 -4.81 -22.70
N SER A 242 -27.06 -5.63 -22.79
CA SER A 242 -28.40 -5.22 -23.23
C SER A 242 -29.12 -4.40 -22.14
N LYS A 243 -28.50 -3.29 -21.68
CA LYS A 243 -28.91 -2.52 -20.50
C LYS A 243 -30.30 -1.85 -20.60
N MET A 244 -31.02 -1.95 -21.72
CA MET A 244 -32.38 -1.41 -21.85
C MET A 244 -33.46 -2.38 -22.37
N GLN A 245 -33.17 -3.63 -22.74
CA GLN A 245 -34.18 -4.47 -23.41
C GLN A 245 -34.10 -5.99 -23.12
N CYS A 246 -33.38 -6.46 -22.09
CA CYS A 246 -33.47 -7.88 -21.75
C CYS A 246 -34.88 -8.21 -21.22
N SER A 247 -35.59 -9.06 -21.97
CA SER A 247 -36.92 -9.55 -21.60
C SER A 247 -36.85 -10.42 -20.36
N VAL A 248 -37.93 -10.47 -19.57
CA VAL A 248 -38.02 -11.34 -18.38
C VAL A 248 -37.82 -12.82 -18.76
N GLN A 249 -38.24 -13.21 -19.96
CA GLN A 249 -38.11 -14.57 -20.48
C GLN A 249 -36.67 -14.96 -20.79
N GLU A 250 -35.88 -14.07 -21.41
CA GLU A 250 -34.45 -14.32 -21.69
C GLU A 250 -33.64 -14.43 -20.39
N PHE A 251 -33.94 -13.59 -19.41
CA PHE A 251 -33.32 -13.66 -18.09
C PHE A 251 -33.60 -15.02 -17.43
N LEU A 252 -34.87 -15.43 -17.37
CA LEU A 252 -35.27 -16.70 -16.74
C LEU A 252 -34.73 -17.92 -17.50
N TRP A 253 -34.67 -17.84 -18.84
CA TRP A 253 -34.05 -18.87 -19.66
C TRP A 253 -32.56 -19.04 -19.33
N LEU A 254 -31.80 -17.94 -19.28
CA LEU A 254 -30.37 -17.99 -18.98
C LEU A 254 -30.13 -18.48 -17.54
N GLU A 255 -30.95 -18.02 -16.61
CA GLU A 255 -30.92 -18.44 -15.21
C GLU A 255 -31.10 -19.96 -15.06
N LYS A 256 -32.09 -20.52 -15.77
CA LYS A 256 -32.35 -21.97 -15.82
C LYS A 256 -31.22 -22.73 -16.53
N LEU A 257 -30.65 -22.14 -17.58
CA LEU A 257 -29.51 -22.74 -18.29
C LEU A 257 -28.28 -22.82 -17.39
N LEU A 258 -27.91 -21.72 -16.72
CA LEU A 258 -26.77 -21.68 -15.81
C LEU A 258 -26.99 -22.62 -14.62
N SER A 259 -28.20 -22.66 -14.07
CA SER A 259 -28.59 -23.62 -13.04
C SER A 259 -28.34 -25.06 -13.48
N LYS A 260 -28.74 -25.44 -14.70
CA LYS A 260 -28.45 -26.77 -15.25
C LYS A 260 -26.95 -27.01 -15.43
N MET A 261 -26.20 -26.01 -15.86
CA MET A 261 -24.75 -26.11 -16.07
C MET A 261 -23.94 -26.10 -14.77
N ALA A 262 -24.51 -25.63 -13.66
CA ALA A 262 -23.93 -25.72 -12.33
C ALA A 262 -23.80 -27.18 -11.83
N GLU A 263 -24.50 -28.12 -12.47
CA GLU A 263 -24.42 -29.57 -12.22
C GLU A 263 -23.63 -30.33 -13.32
N ASP A 264 -22.90 -29.61 -14.18
CA ASP A 264 -22.11 -30.25 -15.24
C ASP A 264 -21.04 -31.19 -14.67
N ARG A 265 -20.73 -32.24 -15.42
CA ARG A 265 -19.68 -33.23 -15.09
C ARG A 265 -18.31 -32.59 -14.85
N ASP A 266 -17.95 -31.55 -15.62
CA ASP A 266 -16.66 -30.87 -15.50
C ASP A 266 -16.75 -29.69 -14.53
N SER A 267 -15.81 -29.65 -13.57
CA SER A 267 -15.80 -28.62 -12.54
C SER A 267 -15.59 -27.20 -13.07
N ARG A 268 -14.91 -27.01 -14.20
CA ARG A 268 -14.69 -25.67 -14.79
C ARG A 268 -15.97 -25.11 -15.40
N VAL A 269 -16.81 -25.98 -15.98
CA VAL A 269 -18.12 -25.57 -16.48
C VAL A 269 -19.02 -25.18 -15.31
N ARG A 270 -19.02 -25.95 -14.21
CA ARG A 270 -19.72 -25.57 -12.98
C ARG A 270 -19.27 -24.21 -12.45
N ILE A 271 -17.97 -23.96 -12.41
CA ILE A 271 -17.40 -22.66 -12.00
C ILE A 271 -17.90 -21.53 -12.89
N ALA A 272 -17.84 -21.69 -14.22
CA ALA A 272 -18.31 -20.68 -15.16
C ALA A 272 -19.82 -20.40 -15.00
N ALA A 273 -20.62 -21.45 -14.80
CA ALA A 273 -22.05 -21.34 -14.60
C ALA A 273 -22.41 -20.58 -13.31
N VAL A 274 -21.80 -20.94 -12.18
CA VAL A 274 -22.08 -20.28 -10.90
C VAL A 274 -21.55 -18.85 -10.87
N LYS A 275 -20.38 -18.58 -11.46
CA LYS A 275 -19.91 -17.20 -11.67
C LYS A 275 -20.88 -16.39 -12.52
N GLY A 276 -21.47 -17.00 -13.56
CA GLY A 276 -22.54 -16.39 -14.36
C GLY A 276 -23.78 -16.04 -13.53
N LEU A 277 -24.19 -16.93 -12.61
CA LEU A 277 -25.28 -16.65 -11.67
C LEU A 277 -24.93 -15.50 -10.72
N SER A 278 -23.71 -15.49 -10.16
CA SER A 278 -23.23 -14.39 -9.31
C SER A 278 -23.22 -13.05 -10.04
N THR A 279 -22.74 -13.00 -11.29
CA THR A 279 -22.72 -11.76 -12.09
C THR A 279 -24.12 -11.30 -12.48
N MET A 280 -25.04 -12.22 -12.79
CA MET A 280 -26.45 -11.90 -13.00
C MET A 280 -27.09 -11.29 -11.75
N ALA A 281 -26.82 -11.87 -10.57
CA ALA A 281 -27.33 -11.37 -9.30
C ALA A 281 -26.76 -9.98 -8.94
N ALA A 282 -25.48 -9.72 -9.23
CA ALA A 282 -24.85 -8.42 -9.02
C ALA A 282 -25.38 -7.33 -9.98
N GLY A 283 -25.98 -7.72 -11.12
CA GLY A 283 -26.52 -6.81 -12.15
C GLY A 283 -27.82 -6.08 -11.80
N GLY A 284 -28.32 -6.22 -10.57
CA GLY A 284 -29.51 -5.51 -10.05
C GLY A 284 -30.86 -6.17 -10.36
N ARG A 285 -30.90 -7.26 -11.13
CA ARG A 285 -32.10 -8.11 -11.30
C ARG A 285 -32.05 -9.29 -10.33
N LEU A 286 -33.16 -9.56 -9.66
CA LEU A 286 -33.25 -10.59 -8.63
C LEU A 286 -33.31 -11.99 -9.24
N LEU A 287 -32.48 -12.90 -8.75
CA LEU A 287 -32.59 -14.32 -9.08
C LEU A 287 -33.93 -14.89 -8.60
N SER A 288 -34.46 -15.88 -9.33
CA SER A 288 -35.68 -16.57 -8.96
C SER A 288 -35.48 -17.44 -7.71
N PHE A 289 -36.49 -17.48 -6.84
CA PHE A 289 -36.45 -18.31 -5.63
C PHE A 289 -36.32 -19.81 -5.95
N SER A 290 -36.71 -20.24 -7.15
CA SER A 290 -36.64 -21.64 -7.57
C SER A 290 -35.23 -22.25 -7.52
N ILE A 291 -34.20 -21.40 -7.61
CA ILE A 291 -32.80 -21.83 -7.63
C ILE A 291 -32.19 -21.85 -6.24
N TYR A 292 -32.82 -21.21 -5.24
CA TYR A 292 -32.29 -21.10 -3.88
C TYR A 292 -31.87 -22.47 -3.31
N GLN A 293 -32.75 -23.48 -3.42
CA GLN A 293 -32.44 -24.83 -2.95
C GLN A 293 -31.26 -25.46 -3.70
N GLN A 294 -31.14 -25.18 -4.99
CA GLN A 294 -30.02 -25.66 -5.79
C GLN A 294 -28.71 -24.98 -5.37
N VAL A 295 -28.70 -23.65 -5.16
CA VAL A 295 -27.53 -22.92 -4.64
C VAL A 295 -27.11 -23.47 -3.28
N LYS A 296 -28.07 -23.75 -2.41
CA LYS A 296 -27.79 -24.37 -1.10
C LYS A 296 -27.09 -25.72 -1.24
N ASN A 297 -27.51 -26.54 -2.20
CA ASN A 297 -26.83 -27.82 -2.49
C ASN A 297 -25.41 -27.61 -3.08
N LEU A 298 -25.17 -26.52 -3.82
CA LEU A 298 -23.85 -26.17 -4.33
C LEU A 298 -22.85 -25.80 -3.23
N CYS A 299 -23.30 -25.46 -2.02
CA CYS A 299 -22.43 -25.28 -0.86
C CYS A 299 -21.74 -26.59 -0.42
N GLU A 300 -22.17 -27.76 -0.88
CA GLU A 300 -21.53 -29.05 -0.60
C GLU A 300 -20.77 -29.59 -1.83
N ASN A 301 -20.50 -28.73 -2.84
CA ASN A 301 -19.83 -29.14 -4.07
C ASN A 301 -18.37 -29.55 -3.86
N SER A 302 -17.85 -30.44 -4.70
CA SER A 302 -16.43 -30.84 -4.65
C SER A 302 -15.46 -29.69 -4.93
N SER A 303 -15.87 -28.68 -5.71
CA SER A 303 -15.03 -27.52 -6.04
C SER A 303 -15.19 -26.39 -5.03
N LYS A 304 -14.08 -25.94 -4.44
CA LYS A 304 -14.07 -24.82 -3.49
C LYS A 304 -14.55 -23.49 -4.07
N ILE A 305 -14.30 -23.25 -5.37
CA ILE A 305 -14.74 -22.02 -6.05
C ILE A 305 -16.27 -22.02 -6.15
N VAL A 306 -16.87 -23.18 -6.47
CA VAL A 306 -18.33 -23.32 -6.53
C VAL A 306 -18.96 -23.09 -5.16
N ARG A 307 -18.41 -23.71 -4.10
CA ARG A 307 -18.90 -23.50 -2.73
C ARG A 307 -18.82 -22.03 -2.31
N THR A 308 -17.70 -21.38 -2.62
CA THR A 308 -17.47 -19.95 -2.35
C THR A 308 -18.52 -19.07 -3.01
N GLU A 309 -18.72 -19.21 -4.32
CA GLU A 309 -19.71 -18.42 -5.07
C GLU A 309 -21.14 -18.70 -4.59
N ALA A 310 -21.45 -19.96 -4.24
CA ALA A 310 -22.75 -20.33 -3.68
C ALA A 310 -23.04 -19.60 -2.36
N LEU A 311 -22.06 -19.47 -1.45
CA LEU A 311 -22.22 -18.72 -0.20
C LEU A 311 -22.55 -17.23 -0.46
N TYR A 312 -21.90 -16.60 -1.44
CA TYR A 312 -22.22 -15.22 -1.84
C TYR A 312 -23.65 -15.11 -2.39
N ILE A 313 -24.07 -16.05 -3.24
CA ILE A 313 -25.43 -16.05 -3.79
C ILE A 313 -26.47 -16.28 -2.69
N LEU A 314 -26.22 -17.17 -1.72
CA LEU A 314 -27.11 -17.36 -0.56
C LEU A 314 -27.27 -16.08 0.25
N LYS A 315 -26.18 -15.35 0.50
CA LYS A 315 -26.20 -14.06 1.17
C LYS A 315 -27.03 -13.04 0.39
N LEU A 316 -26.89 -13.00 -0.94
CA LEU A 316 -27.73 -12.15 -1.78
C LEU A 316 -29.22 -12.51 -1.64
N PHE A 317 -29.59 -13.80 -1.64
CA PHE A 317 -30.99 -14.16 -1.40
C PHE A 317 -31.48 -13.68 -0.02
N ALA A 318 -30.65 -13.81 1.01
CA ALA A 318 -30.95 -13.38 2.37
C ALA A 318 -31.21 -11.86 2.46
N ASP A 319 -30.41 -11.05 1.78
CA ASP A 319 -30.58 -9.59 1.76
C ASP A 319 -31.86 -9.14 1.04
N HIS A 320 -32.24 -9.84 -0.03
CA HIS A 320 -33.34 -9.42 -0.90
C HIS A 320 -34.71 -9.98 -0.48
N ARG A 321 -34.74 -11.17 0.11
CA ARG A 321 -35.98 -11.87 0.49
C ARG A 321 -35.91 -12.46 1.91
N PRO A 322 -35.60 -11.65 2.93
CA PRO A 322 -35.31 -12.14 4.28
C PRO A 322 -36.47 -12.95 4.89
N GLU A 323 -37.71 -12.48 4.74
CA GLU A 323 -38.92 -13.02 5.38
C GLU A 323 -39.58 -14.19 4.63
N THR A 324 -39.01 -14.66 3.51
CA THR A 324 -39.61 -15.78 2.75
C THR A 324 -39.52 -17.07 3.55
N GLU A 325 -40.63 -17.79 3.74
CA GLU A 325 -40.62 -19.08 4.45
C GLU A 325 -39.96 -20.18 3.60
N VAL A 326 -39.01 -20.89 4.19
CA VAL A 326 -38.33 -22.06 3.63
C VAL A 326 -38.35 -23.22 4.61
N ILE A 327 -38.28 -24.45 4.10
CA ILE A 327 -38.20 -25.65 4.93
C ILE A 327 -36.72 -25.92 5.21
N GLY A 328 -36.30 -25.75 6.47
CA GLY A 328 -34.94 -26.03 6.90
C GLY A 328 -34.59 -27.51 6.88
N ARG A 329 -33.30 -27.84 7.13
CA ARG A 329 -32.79 -29.23 7.16
C ARG A 329 -33.57 -30.16 8.11
N ASN A 330 -34.18 -29.62 9.16
CA ASN A 330 -34.92 -30.36 10.19
C ASN A 330 -36.43 -30.45 9.90
N GLY A 331 -36.88 -30.03 8.71
CA GLY A 331 -38.31 -29.95 8.36
C GLY A 331 -39.04 -28.77 8.99
N ALA A 332 -38.37 -27.93 9.78
CA ALA A 332 -38.94 -26.73 10.39
C ALA A 332 -39.08 -25.60 9.36
N LYS A 333 -40.17 -24.84 9.44
CA LYS A 333 -40.34 -23.59 8.69
C LYS A 333 -39.41 -22.53 9.29
N LEU A 334 -38.53 -21.99 8.47
CA LEU A 334 -37.57 -20.94 8.81
C LEU A 334 -37.72 -19.78 7.84
N ARG A 335 -37.34 -18.57 8.25
CA ARG A 335 -37.16 -17.48 7.30
C ARG A 335 -35.91 -17.75 6.46
N LEU A 336 -35.92 -17.29 5.21
CA LEU A 336 -34.83 -17.51 4.27
C LEU A 336 -33.51 -16.97 4.80
N VAL A 337 -33.53 -15.80 5.46
CA VAL A 337 -32.33 -15.21 6.09
C VAL A 337 -31.73 -16.16 7.14
N ASP A 338 -32.57 -16.82 7.95
CA ASP A 338 -32.12 -17.72 9.01
C ASP A 338 -31.56 -19.04 8.43
N ASP A 339 -32.17 -19.55 7.36
CA ASP A 339 -31.70 -20.76 6.67
C ASP A 339 -30.39 -20.52 5.90
N ALA A 340 -30.27 -19.38 5.21
CA ALA A 340 -29.03 -18.96 4.56
C ALA A 340 -27.91 -18.75 5.59
N PHE A 341 -28.22 -18.09 6.70
CA PHE A 341 -27.27 -17.89 7.79
C PHE A 341 -26.82 -19.21 8.42
N ALA A 342 -27.72 -20.17 8.62
CA ALA A 342 -27.38 -21.50 9.11
C ALA A 342 -26.46 -22.27 8.12
N ALA A 343 -26.69 -22.12 6.81
CA ALA A 343 -25.82 -22.71 5.79
C ALA A 343 -24.40 -22.10 5.84
N VAL A 344 -24.29 -20.78 6.04
CA VAL A 344 -22.99 -20.09 6.23
C VAL A 344 -22.31 -20.54 7.52
N CYS A 345 -23.04 -20.67 8.64
CA CYS A 345 -22.50 -21.21 9.90
C CYS A 345 -21.93 -22.63 9.72
N HIS A 346 -22.61 -23.47 8.94
CA HIS A 346 -22.12 -24.81 8.64
C HIS A 346 -20.83 -24.81 7.81
N ALA A 347 -20.69 -23.87 6.86
CA ALA A 347 -19.52 -23.72 6.01
C ALA A 347 -18.25 -23.26 6.76
N ILE A 348 -18.35 -22.87 8.03
CA ILE A 348 -17.17 -22.64 8.89
C ILE A 348 -16.45 -23.95 9.18
N ASN A 349 -17.11 -25.10 9.09
CA ASN A 349 -16.48 -26.41 9.27
C ASN A 349 -15.99 -27.01 7.94
N ASP A 350 -15.81 -26.19 6.89
CA ASP A 350 -15.37 -26.66 5.58
C ASP A 350 -13.90 -27.17 5.63
N VAL A 351 -13.60 -28.15 4.76
CA VAL A 351 -12.26 -28.73 4.61
C VAL A 351 -11.26 -27.70 4.05
N GLU A 352 -11.73 -26.78 3.21
CA GLU A 352 -10.88 -25.75 2.58
C GLU A 352 -10.89 -24.46 3.38
N VAL A 353 -9.71 -24.04 3.82
CA VAL A 353 -9.47 -22.82 4.61
C VAL A 353 -10.06 -21.57 3.96
N THR A 354 -9.96 -21.44 2.63
CA THR A 354 -10.49 -20.28 1.91
C THR A 354 -12.01 -20.20 1.99
N VAL A 355 -12.71 -21.34 2.05
CA VAL A 355 -14.16 -21.38 2.21
C VAL A 355 -14.53 -21.04 3.66
N ARG A 356 -13.80 -21.59 4.64
CA ARG A 356 -13.97 -21.22 6.07
C ARG A 356 -13.82 -19.71 6.31
N ALA A 357 -12.78 -19.09 5.74
CA ALA A 357 -12.54 -17.65 5.87
C ALA A 357 -13.65 -16.81 5.24
N ILE A 358 -14.17 -17.23 4.08
CA ILE A 358 -15.29 -16.53 3.41
C ILE A 358 -16.57 -16.71 4.22
N ALA A 359 -16.85 -17.91 4.72
CA ALA A 359 -18.00 -18.17 5.59
C ALA A 359 -17.93 -17.31 6.87
N ALA A 360 -16.77 -17.30 7.54
CA ALA A 360 -16.53 -16.49 8.73
C ALA A 360 -16.69 -14.98 8.46
N ARG A 361 -16.24 -14.49 7.29
CA ARG A 361 -16.44 -13.10 6.88
C ARG A 361 -17.91 -12.77 6.59
N LEU A 362 -18.60 -13.66 5.87
CA LEU A 362 -20.00 -13.44 5.51
C LEU A 362 -20.92 -13.40 6.72
N LEU A 363 -20.60 -14.08 7.83
CA LEU A 363 -21.38 -13.98 9.07
C LEU A 363 -21.56 -12.53 9.53
N GLY A 364 -20.52 -11.69 9.38
CA GLY A 364 -20.53 -10.27 9.75
C GLY A 364 -21.52 -9.42 8.96
N ASP A 365 -21.86 -9.86 7.75
CA ASP A 365 -22.66 -9.09 6.79
C ASP A 365 -24.18 -9.29 6.95
N PHE A 366 -24.63 -10.24 7.78
CA PHE A 366 -26.06 -10.51 8.02
C PHE A 366 -26.69 -9.50 9.00
N GLN A 367 -27.10 -8.34 8.48
CA GLN A 367 -27.63 -7.24 9.31
C GLN A 367 -29.09 -7.44 9.80
N GLN A 368 -29.93 -8.18 9.04
CA GLN A 368 -31.40 -8.25 9.24
C GLN A 368 -31.92 -9.47 10.06
N MET A 369 -31.05 -10.17 10.80
CA MET A 369 -31.48 -11.29 11.67
C MET A 369 -32.52 -10.82 12.72
N SER A 370 -33.57 -11.64 12.98
CA SER A 370 -34.74 -11.26 13.80
C SER A 370 -34.39 -10.71 15.18
N LYS A 371 -35.00 -9.58 15.48
CA LYS A 371 -35.56 -9.28 16.81
C LYS A 371 -36.85 -10.11 16.92
N THR A 372 -37.09 -10.79 18.04
CA THR A 372 -38.32 -11.54 18.40
C THR A 372 -38.52 -12.95 17.81
N ARG A 373 -38.68 -13.93 18.71
CA ARG A 373 -39.35 -15.23 18.47
C ARG A 373 -40.63 -15.21 19.31
N ASP A 374 -41.71 -14.66 18.76
CA ASP A 374 -43.04 -14.80 19.37
C ASP A 374 -43.73 -16.06 18.84
N GLY A 375 -44.13 -16.95 19.77
CA GLY A 375 -45.27 -17.84 19.59
C GLY A 375 -45.09 -19.17 18.84
N ALA A 376 -45.39 -20.26 19.55
CA ALA A 376 -45.90 -21.55 19.04
C ALA A 376 -44.91 -22.57 18.41
N SER A 377 -44.16 -23.28 19.27
CA SER A 377 -44.22 -24.76 19.31
C SER A 377 -43.35 -25.27 20.47
N LYS A 378 -43.97 -25.45 21.64
CA LYS A 378 -43.38 -26.19 22.75
C LYS A 378 -43.67 -27.68 22.56
N LYS A 379 -42.69 -28.45 22.08
CA LYS A 379 -42.41 -29.82 22.54
C LYS A 379 -40.89 -30.06 22.44
N PRO A 380 -40.16 -30.13 23.56
CA PRO A 380 -38.77 -30.54 23.54
C PRO A 380 -38.72 -32.08 23.44
N GLN A 381 -38.22 -32.58 22.31
CA GLN A 381 -37.84 -33.99 22.21
C GLN A 381 -36.46 -34.16 22.83
N VAL A 382 -36.43 -34.96 23.89
CA VAL A 382 -35.26 -35.34 24.67
C VAL A 382 -34.29 -36.13 23.79
N TYR A 383 -33.07 -35.63 23.65
CA TYR A 383 -31.87 -36.45 23.46
C TYR A 383 -30.82 -35.97 24.48
N GLY A 384 -30.52 -36.81 25.48
CA GLY A 384 -29.33 -36.68 26.34
C GLY A 384 -28.06 -36.96 25.53
N LEU A 385 -26.84 -36.58 25.91
CA LEU A 385 -26.27 -36.20 27.20
C LEU A 385 -25.11 -35.21 26.97
N ARG A 386 -24.80 -34.44 28.03
CA ARG A 386 -23.59 -33.65 28.31
C ARG A 386 -23.36 -32.37 27.50
N CYS A 387 -24.09 -31.33 27.88
CA CYS A 387 -23.47 -30.02 28.12
C CYS A 387 -24.19 -29.34 29.29
N ARG A 388 -23.87 -29.77 30.52
CA ARG A 388 -24.32 -29.11 31.75
C ARG A 388 -23.11 -28.44 32.38
N ARG A 389 -22.62 -27.38 31.73
CA ARG A 389 -21.56 -26.47 32.22
C ARG A 389 -21.41 -25.23 31.32
N SER A 390 -22.51 -24.51 31.05
CA SER A 390 -22.41 -23.18 30.39
C SER A 390 -23.57 -22.24 30.73
N GLN A 391 -24.30 -22.50 31.82
CA GLN A 391 -25.31 -21.57 32.34
C GLN A 391 -24.97 -21.28 33.79
N ALA A 392 -24.88 -19.98 34.10
CA ALA A 392 -24.40 -19.34 35.32
C ALA A 392 -22.87 -19.18 35.44
N THR A 393 -22.34 -18.17 34.76
CA THR A 393 -21.26 -17.28 35.26
C THR A 393 -21.36 -15.95 34.51
N SER A 394 -22.36 -15.12 34.87
CA SER A 394 -22.32 -13.67 34.63
C SER A 394 -21.57 -12.95 35.75
N GLU A 395 -20.72 -13.67 36.47
CA GLU A 395 -19.82 -13.16 37.49
C GLU A 395 -18.45 -13.73 37.15
N TRP A 396 -17.51 -12.83 36.91
CA TRP A 396 -16.09 -13.14 36.94
C TRP A 396 -15.79 -13.76 38.31
N SER A 397 -15.46 -15.05 38.33
CA SER A 397 -15.24 -15.79 39.57
C SER A 397 -13.99 -15.30 40.29
N THR A 398 -14.16 -14.26 41.12
CA THR A 398 -13.26 -13.89 42.19
C THR A 398 -13.46 -14.91 43.32
N GLY A 399 -12.49 -15.82 43.47
CA GLY A 399 -12.50 -16.75 44.59
C GLY A 399 -12.30 -16.02 45.91
N LYS A 400 -13.39 -15.55 46.57
CA LYS A 400 -13.54 -15.41 48.03
C LYS A 400 -14.93 -14.87 48.45
N LYS A 401 -15.67 -15.77 49.13
CA LYS A 401 -16.64 -15.57 50.24
C LYS A 401 -17.98 -14.85 50.00
N LEU A 402 -19.04 -15.68 49.95
CA LEU A 402 -20.25 -15.69 50.79
C LEU A 402 -20.80 -14.37 51.35
N GLY A 403 -21.93 -13.95 50.78
CA GLY A 403 -23.09 -13.40 51.50
C GLY A 403 -23.17 -11.88 51.59
N GLU A 404 -24.02 -11.27 50.75
CA GLU A 404 -25.06 -10.32 51.20
C GLU A 404 -25.95 -9.91 50.01
N ASP A 405 -27.25 -9.83 50.30
CA ASP A 405 -28.38 -9.70 49.38
C ASP A 405 -28.46 -8.33 48.69
N VAL A 406 -28.52 -8.32 47.34
CA VAL A 406 -29.07 -7.23 46.53
C VAL A 406 -29.81 -7.86 45.34
N PRO A 407 -31.06 -7.45 45.01
CA PRO A 407 -31.87 -8.16 44.02
C PRO A 407 -31.30 -7.97 42.62
N VAL A 408 -30.85 -9.08 42.01
CA VAL A 408 -30.44 -9.15 40.60
C VAL A 408 -31.63 -8.76 39.72
N GLU A 409 -31.47 -7.65 38.98
CA GLU A 409 -32.32 -7.34 37.83
C GLU A 409 -32.27 -8.54 36.87
N ARG A 410 -33.40 -9.21 36.70
CA ARG A 410 -33.55 -10.33 35.78
C ARG A 410 -33.33 -9.79 34.36
N PHE A 411 -32.21 -10.13 33.75
CA PHE A 411 -32.08 -10.05 32.29
C PHE A 411 -33.14 -10.99 31.69
N ASP A 412 -34.09 -10.42 30.95
CA ASP A 412 -35.14 -11.18 30.26
C ASP A 412 -34.51 -12.24 29.34
N GLU A 413 -34.89 -13.51 29.56
CA GLU A 413 -34.47 -14.68 28.76
C GLU A 413 -34.86 -14.54 27.26
N GLU A 414 -35.69 -13.55 26.90
CA GLU A 414 -36.02 -13.20 25.51
C GLU A 414 -34.84 -12.57 24.75
N GLN A 415 -33.88 -11.93 25.43
CA GLN A 415 -32.75 -11.24 24.78
C GLN A 415 -31.61 -12.19 24.39
N ALA A 416 -31.51 -13.35 25.05
CA ALA A 416 -30.56 -14.42 24.70
C ALA A 416 -30.97 -15.22 23.43
N SER A 417 -32.17 -14.98 22.88
CA SER A 417 -32.72 -15.69 21.72
C SER A 417 -32.30 -15.12 20.35
N ILE A 418 -31.49 -14.05 20.30
CA ILE A 418 -31.22 -13.31 19.05
C ILE A 418 -30.12 -13.98 18.19
N ILE A 419 -29.18 -14.68 18.82
CA ILE A 419 -28.19 -15.50 18.11
C ILE A 419 -28.62 -16.94 18.31
N SER A 420 -29.01 -17.63 17.24
CA SER A 420 -29.23 -19.08 17.31
C SER A 420 -27.99 -19.71 17.97
N SER A 421 -28.16 -20.56 18.98
CA SER A 421 -27.02 -21.17 19.72
C SER A 421 -25.93 -21.75 18.79
N GLY A 422 -26.30 -22.17 17.57
CA GLY A 422 -25.37 -22.61 16.53
C GLY A 422 -24.45 -21.53 15.95
N ALA A 423 -24.86 -20.26 15.90
CA ALA A 423 -24.02 -19.17 15.41
C ALA A 423 -22.96 -18.70 16.41
N CYS A 424 -23.27 -18.71 17.70
CA CYS A 424 -22.26 -18.48 18.73
C CYS A 424 -21.15 -19.55 18.63
N GLY A 425 -21.54 -20.83 18.48
CA GLY A 425 -20.59 -21.91 18.20
C GLY A 425 -19.76 -21.68 16.94
N ALA A 426 -20.37 -21.20 15.85
CA ALA A 426 -19.67 -20.93 14.60
C ALA A 426 -18.63 -19.79 14.73
N PHE A 427 -18.93 -18.73 15.49
CA PHE A 427 -17.96 -17.68 15.80
C PHE A 427 -16.79 -18.20 16.64
N VAL A 428 -17.06 -18.97 17.68
CA VAL A 428 -16.01 -19.58 18.51
C VAL A 428 -15.12 -20.48 17.65
N THR A 429 -15.69 -21.33 16.80
CA THR A 429 -14.92 -22.17 15.87
C THR A 429 -14.06 -21.34 14.90
N ALA A 430 -14.56 -20.19 14.41
CA ALA A 430 -13.78 -19.32 13.54
C ALA A 430 -12.63 -18.61 14.28
N LEU A 431 -12.84 -18.23 15.55
CA LEU A 431 -11.81 -17.60 16.39
C LEU A 431 -10.74 -18.60 16.83
N GLU A 432 -11.11 -19.85 17.09
CA GLU A 432 -10.22 -20.95 17.50
C GLU A 432 -9.61 -21.72 16.30
N ASP A 433 -9.81 -21.25 15.06
CA ASP A 433 -9.34 -21.95 13.86
C ASP A 433 -7.81 -22.09 13.82
N GLU A 434 -7.27 -23.12 13.18
CA GLU A 434 -5.83 -23.31 13.04
C GLU A 434 -5.15 -22.27 12.13
N PHE A 435 -5.91 -21.62 11.23
CA PHE A 435 -5.37 -20.67 10.26
C PHE A 435 -5.72 -19.21 10.58
N MET A 436 -4.69 -18.37 10.58
CA MET A 436 -4.77 -16.92 10.76
C MET A 436 -5.90 -16.25 9.94
N ILE A 437 -6.03 -16.60 8.65
CA ILE A 437 -6.99 -15.93 7.75
C ILE A 437 -8.45 -16.15 8.18
N VAL A 438 -8.75 -17.26 8.84
CA VAL A 438 -10.08 -17.56 9.37
C VAL A 438 -10.28 -16.82 10.68
N ARG A 439 -9.29 -16.85 11.59
CA ARG A 439 -9.32 -16.07 12.85
C ARG A 439 -9.58 -14.59 12.59
N GLN A 440 -8.83 -13.99 11.65
CA GLN A 440 -9.01 -12.59 11.24
C GLN A 440 -10.42 -12.31 10.69
N ALA A 441 -10.96 -13.23 9.89
CA ALA A 441 -12.31 -13.11 9.37
C ALA A 441 -13.36 -13.22 10.48
N GLY A 442 -13.16 -14.10 11.47
CA GLY A 442 -14.01 -14.23 12.65
C GLY A 442 -14.00 -12.97 13.51
N VAL A 443 -12.81 -12.47 13.86
CA VAL A 443 -12.61 -11.22 14.63
C VAL A 443 -13.29 -10.04 13.94
N TYR A 444 -13.05 -9.88 12.64
CA TYR A 444 -13.66 -8.81 11.84
C TYR A 444 -15.19 -8.85 11.90
N SER A 445 -15.77 -10.03 11.67
CA SER A 445 -17.22 -10.22 11.60
C SER A 445 -17.91 -10.04 12.95
N LEU A 446 -17.31 -10.56 14.02
CA LEU A 446 -17.81 -10.38 15.37
C LEU A 446 -17.79 -8.90 15.77
N GLY A 447 -16.68 -8.20 15.51
CA GLY A 447 -16.56 -6.76 15.75
C GLY A 447 -17.59 -5.93 14.97
N GLN A 448 -17.80 -6.26 13.70
CA GLN A 448 -18.76 -5.58 12.83
C GLN A 448 -20.21 -5.76 13.33
N LEU A 449 -20.62 -6.99 13.67
CA LEU A 449 -21.97 -7.25 14.19
C LEU A 449 -22.20 -6.59 15.55
N ALA A 450 -21.20 -6.67 16.43
CA ALA A 450 -21.26 -6.03 17.75
C ALA A 450 -21.37 -4.51 17.63
N SER A 451 -20.68 -3.89 16.67
CA SER A 451 -20.75 -2.44 16.46
C SER A 451 -22.15 -1.96 16.04
N ALA A 452 -22.91 -2.81 15.35
CA ALA A 452 -24.27 -2.53 14.93
C ALA A 452 -25.30 -2.80 16.05
N ARG A 453 -24.92 -3.51 17.12
CA ARG A 453 -25.84 -4.07 18.13
C ARG A 453 -25.27 -3.94 19.55
N PRO A 454 -25.65 -2.90 20.31
CA PRO A 454 -25.10 -2.66 21.65
C PRO A 454 -25.24 -3.83 22.63
N PHE A 455 -26.34 -4.59 22.57
CA PHE A 455 -26.54 -5.77 23.43
C PHE A 455 -25.53 -6.90 23.15
N LEU A 456 -25.07 -7.03 21.91
CA LEU A 456 -24.08 -8.04 21.50
C LEU A 456 -22.65 -7.57 21.84
N ALA A 457 -22.44 -6.26 22.00
CA ALA A 457 -21.13 -5.69 22.30
C ALA A 457 -20.57 -6.22 23.63
N ALA A 458 -21.41 -6.39 24.66
CA ALA A 458 -20.97 -6.93 25.94
C ALA A 458 -20.49 -8.39 25.83
N ALA A 459 -21.24 -9.26 25.15
CA ALA A 459 -20.86 -10.66 24.96
C ALA A 459 -19.67 -10.83 23.99
N ALA A 460 -19.53 -9.94 23.01
CA ALA A 460 -18.39 -9.95 22.09
C ALA A 460 -17.09 -9.45 22.75
N LEU A 461 -17.19 -8.66 23.83
CA LEU A 461 -16.03 -8.07 24.50
C LEU A 461 -15.09 -9.15 25.03
N ASP A 462 -15.61 -10.12 25.77
CA ASP A 462 -14.80 -11.19 26.36
C ASP A 462 -14.13 -12.06 25.28
N HIS A 463 -14.91 -12.47 24.26
CA HIS A 463 -14.37 -13.27 23.15
C HIS A 463 -13.31 -12.53 22.31
N LEU A 464 -13.47 -11.22 22.11
CA LEU A 464 -12.46 -10.41 21.41
C LEU A 464 -11.25 -10.11 22.29
N ALA A 465 -11.44 -9.96 23.60
CA ALA A 465 -10.35 -9.76 24.56
C ALA A 465 -9.47 -11.01 24.67
N ASP A 466 -10.05 -12.22 24.62
CA ASP A 466 -9.28 -13.47 24.57
C ASP A 466 -8.31 -13.52 23.38
N MET A 467 -8.72 -12.95 22.24
CA MET A 467 -7.88 -12.85 21.04
C MET A 467 -6.66 -11.93 21.21
N PHE A 468 -6.56 -11.16 22.30
CA PHE A 468 -5.38 -10.35 22.59
C PHE A 468 -4.20 -11.21 23.04
N ASN A 469 -4.45 -12.46 23.45
CA ASN A 469 -3.40 -13.42 23.78
C ASN A 469 -3.11 -14.40 22.62
N ASP A 470 -3.61 -14.13 21.41
CA ASP A 470 -3.35 -14.97 20.23
C ASP A 470 -1.85 -15.01 19.92
N GLU A 471 -1.36 -16.17 19.48
CA GLU A 471 0.05 -16.41 19.13
C GLU A 471 0.53 -15.53 17.96
N ILE A 472 -0.38 -15.07 17.10
CA ILE A 472 -0.10 -14.27 15.92
C ILE A 472 -0.38 -12.79 16.18
N GLU A 473 0.67 -11.96 16.07
CA GLU A 473 0.60 -10.52 16.35
C GLU A 473 -0.44 -9.78 15.50
N GLN A 474 -0.63 -10.20 14.25
CA GLN A 474 -1.61 -9.60 13.34
C GLN A 474 -3.05 -9.87 13.78
N VAL A 475 -3.34 -11.04 14.36
CA VAL A 475 -4.67 -11.37 14.89
C VAL A 475 -4.96 -10.53 16.13
N ARG A 476 -3.96 -10.38 17.02
CA ARG A 476 -4.05 -9.48 18.18
C ARG A 476 -4.37 -8.05 17.76
N LEU A 477 -3.66 -7.51 16.77
CA LEU A 477 -3.90 -6.16 16.25
C LEU A 477 -5.33 -6.00 15.70
N ASP A 478 -5.81 -6.98 14.93
CA ASP A 478 -7.17 -6.94 14.38
C ASP A 478 -8.23 -7.05 15.50
N ALA A 479 -7.96 -7.80 16.56
CA ALA A 479 -8.83 -7.89 17.74
C ALA A 479 -8.92 -6.57 18.49
N VAL A 480 -7.79 -5.89 18.72
CA VAL A 480 -7.76 -4.55 19.34
C VAL A 480 -8.56 -3.55 18.51
N ARG A 481 -8.42 -3.59 17.18
CA ARG A 481 -9.16 -2.70 16.26
C ARG A 481 -10.66 -3.00 16.28
N ALA A 482 -11.03 -4.28 16.32
CA ALA A 482 -12.44 -4.71 16.41
C ALA A 482 -13.08 -4.30 17.73
N LEU A 483 -12.32 -4.32 18.84
CA LEU A 483 -12.81 -3.97 20.18
C LEU A 483 -12.89 -2.44 20.43
N THR A 484 -11.99 -1.66 19.83
CA THR A 484 -11.92 -0.18 19.99
C THR A 484 -13.27 0.55 19.87
N PRO A 485 -14.14 0.30 18.87
CA PRO A 485 -15.45 0.96 18.80
C PRO A 485 -16.45 0.48 19.85
N LEU A 486 -16.26 -0.72 20.42
CA LEU A 486 -17.18 -1.36 21.37
C LEU A 486 -16.89 -0.95 22.82
N VAL A 487 -15.65 -0.57 23.14
CA VAL A 487 -15.20 -0.27 24.51
C VAL A 487 -15.96 0.90 25.16
N VAL A 488 -16.57 1.78 24.36
CA VAL A 488 -17.39 2.91 24.86
C VAL A 488 -18.66 2.43 25.58
N HIS A 489 -19.10 1.20 25.31
CA HIS A 489 -20.28 0.59 25.94
C HIS A 489 -19.95 -0.28 27.16
N GLY A 490 -18.67 -0.43 27.50
CA GLY A 490 -18.22 -1.29 28.60
C GLY A 490 -17.33 -0.56 29.60
N ILE A 491 -17.25 -1.09 30.82
CA ILE A 491 -16.33 -0.64 31.86
C ILE A 491 -15.23 -1.70 31.99
N LEU A 492 -13.97 -1.29 31.86
CA LEU A 492 -12.82 -2.19 32.00
C LEU A 492 -12.49 -2.41 33.48
N GLN A 493 -12.60 -3.66 33.90
CA GLN A 493 -12.23 -4.12 35.25
C GLN A 493 -10.77 -4.60 35.29
N LYS A 494 -10.25 -4.83 36.49
CA LYS A 494 -8.84 -5.16 36.72
C LYS A 494 -8.40 -6.44 35.99
N GLU A 495 -9.19 -7.51 36.05
CA GLU A 495 -8.81 -8.80 35.45
C GLU A 495 -8.84 -8.74 33.91
N GLN A 496 -9.60 -7.80 33.33
CA GLN A 496 -9.66 -7.48 31.90
C GLN A 496 -8.38 -6.78 31.47
N LEU A 497 -7.92 -5.84 32.31
CA LEU A 497 -6.69 -5.09 32.09
C LEU A 497 -5.45 -5.99 32.14
N ASP A 498 -5.43 -7.03 32.98
CA ASP A 498 -4.31 -7.98 33.05
C ASP A 498 -4.04 -8.65 31.69
N THR A 499 -5.09 -8.95 30.92
CA THR A 499 -4.98 -9.47 29.56
C THR A 499 -4.71 -8.36 28.55
N ILE A 500 -5.49 -7.28 28.61
CA ILE A 500 -5.44 -6.20 27.61
C ILE A 500 -4.07 -5.52 27.57
N LEU A 501 -3.47 -5.23 28.73
CA LEU A 501 -2.22 -4.47 28.82
C LEU A 501 -0.99 -5.24 28.33
N THR A 502 -1.06 -6.57 28.20
CA THR A 502 0.03 -7.37 27.63
C THR A 502 0.38 -6.97 26.19
N VAL A 503 -0.58 -6.43 25.43
CA VAL A 503 -0.33 -5.97 24.05
C VAL A 503 0.59 -4.73 24.02
N LEU A 504 0.75 -3.98 25.12
CA LEU A 504 1.77 -2.92 25.21
C LEU A 504 3.21 -3.48 25.19
N ASP A 505 3.38 -4.77 25.44
CA ASP A 505 4.68 -5.46 25.38
C ASP A 505 5.00 -6.07 24.01
N ASP A 506 4.09 -5.95 23.03
CA ASP A 506 4.29 -6.45 21.67
C ASP A 506 5.51 -5.82 20.99
N ALA A 507 6.23 -6.61 20.20
CA ALA A 507 7.31 -6.08 19.35
C ALA A 507 6.74 -5.13 18.26
N PHE A 508 5.53 -5.40 17.78
CA PHE A 508 4.90 -4.65 16.70
C PHE A 508 4.36 -3.29 17.19
N PRO A 509 4.87 -2.15 16.67
CA PRO A 509 4.47 -0.82 17.13
C PRO A 509 3.01 -0.50 16.83
N ASP A 510 2.42 -1.09 15.79
CA ASP A 510 1.02 -0.83 15.44
C ASP A 510 0.05 -1.47 16.42
N SER A 511 0.37 -2.63 16.99
CA SER A 511 -0.42 -3.27 18.05
C SER A 511 -0.45 -2.39 19.30
N ARG A 512 0.72 -1.90 19.72
CA ARG A 512 0.84 -0.98 20.86
C ARG A 512 0.10 0.34 20.63
N GLU A 513 0.20 0.90 19.43
CA GLU A 513 -0.54 2.12 19.05
C GLU A 513 -2.05 1.91 19.05
N ALA A 514 -2.52 0.81 18.44
CA ALA A 514 -3.94 0.47 18.43
C ALA A 514 -4.49 0.32 19.85
N LEU A 515 -3.72 -0.30 20.75
CA LEU A 515 -4.12 -0.43 22.15
C LEU A 515 -4.17 0.92 22.86
N ARG A 516 -3.21 1.83 22.64
CA ARG A 516 -3.27 3.18 23.22
C ARG A 516 -4.50 3.96 22.76
N VAL A 517 -4.93 3.78 21.51
CA VAL A 517 -6.17 4.36 20.98
C VAL A 517 -7.41 3.72 21.61
N LEU A 518 -7.38 2.42 21.91
CA LEU A 518 -8.44 1.75 22.66
C LEU A 518 -8.52 2.30 24.09
N LEU A 519 -7.40 2.35 24.80
CA LEU A 519 -7.31 2.83 26.18
C LEU A 519 -7.76 4.29 26.31
N SER A 520 -7.40 5.16 25.36
CA SER A 520 -7.80 6.57 25.39
C SER A 520 -9.32 6.78 25.28
N ARG A 521 -10.05 5.79 24.78
CA ARG A 521 -11.52 5.80 24.62
C ARG A 521 -12.25 4.95 25.66
N SER A 522 -11.52 4.17 26.45
CA SER A 522 -12.10 3.25 27.44
C SER A 522 -12.52 3.97 28.72
N THR A 523 -13.49 3.39 29.43
CA THR A 523 -13.79 3.76 30.82
C THR A 523 -13.27 2.67 31.75
N VAL A 524 -12.50 3.05 32.77
CA VAL A 524 -12.00 2.08 33.78
C VAL A 524 -12.89 2.08 35.02
N GLY A 525 -12.99 0.93 35.69
CA GLY A 525 -13.92 0.75 36.81
C GLY A 525 -13.50 1.42 38.12
N THR A 526 -12.19 1.51 38.41
CA THR A 526 -11.67 2.00 39.70
C THR A 526 -10.43 2.90 39.53
N PRO A 527 -10.09 3.73 40.54
CA PRO A 527 -8.84 4.51 40.55
C PRO A 527 -7.59 3.62 40.44
N ASP A 528 -7.56 2.46 41.11
CA ASP A 528 -6.45 1.50 41.01
C ASP A 528 -6.26 0.99 39.58
N CYS A 529 -7.35 0.80 38.82
CA CYS A 529 -7.29 0.43 37.41
C CYS A 529 -6.64 1.54 36.57
N LEU A 530 -7.02 2.81 36.79
CA LEU A 530 -6.41 3.94 36.09
C LEU A 530 -4.90 4.02 36.38
N LEU A 531 -4.53 3.84 37.64
CA LEU A 531 -3.14 3.81 38.08
C LEU A 531 -2.37 2.64 37.46
N TYR A 532 -3.00 1.48 37.34
CA TYR A 532 -2.40 0.31 36.69
C TYR A 532 -2.14 0.56 35.20
N VAL A 533 -3.12 1.13 34.48
CA VAL A 533 -2.95 1.57 33.07
C VAL A 533 -1.83 2.60 32.95
N ALA A 534 -1.79 3.60 33.82
CA ALA A 534 -0.74 4.62 33.80
C ALA A 534 0.66 4.00 34.02
N LYS A 535 0.81 3.11 35.00
CA LYS A 535 2.07 2.38 35.26
C LYS A 535 2.49 1.52 34.05
N ALA A 536 1.55 0.84 33.41
CA ALA A 536 1.81 0.05 32.21
C ALA A 536 2.26 0.92 31.01
N LEU A 537 1.62 2.06 30.78
CA LEU A 537 2.01 3.03 29.76
C LEU A 537 3.41 3.61 30.01
N LEU A 538 3.74 3.94 31.27
CA LEU A 538 5.08 4.39 31.63
C LEU A 538 6.13 3.29 31.41
N ASN A 539 5.81 2.03 31.72
CA ASN A 539 6.71 0.91 31.45
C ASN A 539 6.90 0.68 29.93
N CYS A 540 5.83 0.82 29.15
CA CYS A 540 5.89 0.80 27.69
C CYS A 540 6.80 1.90 27.16
N MET A 541 6.73 3.12 27.70
CA MET A 541 7.63 4.22 27.32
C MET A 541 9.09 3.93 27.66
N ARG A 542 9.34 3.30 28.82
CA ARG A 542 10.69 2.89 29.23
C ARG A 542 11.28 1.86 28.27
N ARG A 543 10.48 0.89 27.83
CA ARG A 543 10.90 -0.18 26.92
C ARG A 543 10.96 0.28 25.46
N PHE A 544 10.05 1.16 25.06
CA PHE A 544 9.89 1.66 23.69
C PHE A 544 9.80 3.20 23.68
N PRO A 545 10.94 3.92 23.75
CA PRO A 545 10.96 5.39 23.77
C PRO A 545 10.29 6.04 22.54
N ILE A 546 10.23 5.31 21.43
CA ILE A 546 9.56 5.67 20.18
C ILE A 546 8.07 6.00 20.33
N ASP A 547 7.40 5.44 21.35
CA ASP A 547 5.98 5.59 21.58
C ASP A 547 5.63 6.81 22.45
N ARG A 548 6.63 7.57 22.92
CA ARG A 548 6.48 8.69 23.86
C ARG A 548 5.34 9.66 23.51
N GLN A 549 5.29 10.15 22.26
CA GLN A 549 4.26 11.12 21.85
C GLN A 549 2.85 10.53 21.89
N SER A 550 2.70 9.29 21.43
CA SER A 550 1.42 8.57 21.48
C SER A 550 0.98 8.28 22.91
N ILE A 551 1.92 8.01 23.82
CA ILE A 551 1.67 7.81 25.24
C ILE A 551 1.23 9.12 25.90
N PHE A 552 1.88 10.25 25.62
CA PHE A 552 1.43 11.56 26.10
C PHE A 552 0.01 11.89 25.63
N LYS A 553 -0.33 11.56 24.38
CA LYS A 553 -1.68 11.74 23.86
C LYS A 553 -2.69 10.84 24.57
N CYS A 554 -2.36 9.57 24.79
CA CYS A 554 -3.18 8.63 25.54
C CYS A 554 -3.41 9.08 26.99
N MET A 555 -2.36 9.52 27.70
CA MET A 555 -2.44 10.08 29.06
C MET A 555 -3.32 11.33 29.11
N SER A 556 -3.19 12.23 28.13
CA SER A 556 -4.05 13.42 28.02
C SER A 556 -5.53 13.05 27.94
N ASP A 557 -5.89 12.10 27.07
CA ASP A 557 -7.29 11.71 26.88
C ASP A 557 -7.82 10.89 28.08
N LEU A 558 -7.01 10.01 28.68
CA LEU A 558 -7.35 9.29 29.91
C LEU A 558 -7.65 10.23 31.08
N GLY A 559 -6.86 11.31 31.22
CA GLY A 559 -7.05 12.31 32.27
C GLY A 559 -8.36 13.06 32.14
N ARG A 560 -8.75 13.42 30.92
CA ARG A 560 -10.05 14.08 30.67
C ARG A 560 -11.24 13.18 30.99
N HIS A 561 -11.16 11.89 30.66
CA HIS A 561 -12.27 10.96 30.90
C HIS A 561 -12.41 10.56 32.38
N HIS A 562 -11.31 10.51 33.14
CA HIS A 562 -11.30 9.98 34.51
C HIS A 562 -10.91 11.03 35.56
N ALA A 563 -11.32 12.28 35.37
CA ALA A 563 -10.86 13.39 36.21
C ALA A 563 -11.14 13.18 37.71
N THR A 564 -12.29 12.60 38.06
CA THR A 564 -12.64 12.26 39.45
C THR A 564 -11.68 11.24 40.08
N PHE A 565 -11.21 10.25 39.32
CA PHE A 565 -10.23 9.29 39.82
C PHE A 565 -8.83 9.91 39.94
N VAL A 566 -8.46 10.78 39.00
CA VAL A 566 -7.18 11.49 39.05
C VAL A 566 -7.08 12.39 40.28
N GLN A 567 -8.19 13.00 40.72
CA GLN A 567 -8.20 13.75 41.98
C GLN A 567 -7.74 12.91 43.17
N LEU A 568 -8.22 11.66 43.27
CA LEU A 568 -7.86 10.74 44.35
C LEU A 568 -6.40 10.25 44.27
N LEU A 569 -5.83 10.26 43.07
CA LEU A 569 -4.48 9.74 42.78
C LEU A 569 -3.42 10.85 42.65
N SER A 570 -3.79 12.12 42.78
CA SER A 570 -2.90 13.25 42.47
C SER A 570 -1.63 13.24 43.33
N ASP A 571 -1.77 12.94 44.63
CA ASP A 571 -0.65 12.84 45.56
C ASP A 571 0.27 11.65 45.25
N GLU A 572 -0.28 10.48 44.91
CA GLU A 572 0.50 9.29 44.54
C GLU A 572 1.23 9.50 43.20
N LEU A 573 0.57 10.09 42.21
CA LEU A 573 1.15 10.32 40.89
C LEU A 573 2.30 11.33 40.93
N LEU A 574 2.16 12.40 41.71
CA LEU A 574 3.22 13.39 41.92
C LEU A 574 4.25 12.96 42.99
N GLU A 575 4.05 11.80 43.62
CA GLU A 575 4.90 11.27 44.69
C GLU A 575 5.04 12.26 45.86
N LEU A 576 3.95 12.99 46.18
CA LEU A 576 3.91 13.98 47.25
C LEU A 576 3.89 13.31 48.62
N HIS A 577 4.75 13.76 49.53
CA HIS A 577 4.74 13.31 50.92
C HIS A 577 3.93 14.28 51.79
N PRO A 578 3.01 13.80 52.66
CA PRO A 578 2.15 14.69 53.47
C PRO A 578 2.89 15.63 54.43
N VAL A 579 4.15 15.33 54.73
CA VAL A 579 4.96 16.03 55.76
C VAL A 579 6.24 16.65 55.20
N PHE A 580 6.74 16.17 54.06
CA PHE A 580 8.04 16.60 53.54
C PHE A 580 7.87 17.28 52.19
N ASP A 581 8.53 18.42 52.02
CA ASP A 581 8.66 19.05 50.72
C ASP A 581 9.47 18.14 49.81
N ILE A 582 8.87 17.75 48.69
CA ILE A 582 9.56 16.95 47.68
C ILE A 582 10.50 17.83 46.87
N THR A 583 11.58 17.23 46.38
CA THR A 583 12.47 17.92 45.43
C THR A 583 11.70 18.11 44.12
N GLU A 584 11.67 19.36 43.63
CA GLU A 584 11.03 19.71 42.37
C GLU A 584 11.58 18.84 41.22
N PRO A 585 10.73 18.03 40.56
CA PRO A 585 11.17 17.17 39.48
C PRO A 585 11.68 17.98 38.29
N ALA A 586 12.73 17.49 37.63
CA ALA A 586 13.24 18.14 36.42
C ALA A 586 12.21 18.08 35.29
N VAL A 587 12.02 19.19 34.58
CA VAL A 587 11.09 19.28 33.43
C VAL A 587 11.50 18.36 32.27
N ASP A 588 12.79 17.98 32.20
CA ASP A 588 13.31 17.05 31.19
C ASP A 588 12.94 15.58 31.46
N ASP A 589 12.47 15.26 32.67
CA ASP A 589 12.03 13.91 33.00
C ASP A 589 10.70 13.58 32.31
N GLN A 590 10.80 12.72 31.29
CA GLN A 590 9.69 12.30 30.45
C GLN A 590 8.62 11.52 31.22
N PHE A 591 9.00 10.78 32.26
CA PHE A 591 8.06 10.02 33.09
C PHE A 591 7.23 10.96 33.96
N TYR A 592 7.88 11.94 34.57
CA TYR A 592 7.20 13.01 35.29
C TYR A 592 6.26 13.80 34.38
N LEU A 593 6.73 14.20 33.18
CA LEU A 593 5.88 14.91 32.22
C LEU A 593 4.63 14.12 31.82
N ALA A 594 4.73 12.81 31.60
CA ALA A 594 3.57 11.97 31.29
C ALA A 594 2.52 12.01 32.42
N LYS A 595 2.95 11.88 33.69
CA LYS A 595 2.06 11.95 34.85
C LYS A 595 1.45 13.35 35.00
N LEU A 596 2.25 14.41 34.81
CA LEU A 596 1.77 15.78 34.88
C LEU A 596 0.76 16.09 33.76
N ILE A 597 0.96 15.60 32.53
CA ILE A 597 0.01 15.74 31.43
C ILE A 597 -1.33 15.09 31.77
N LEU A 598 -1.33 13.90 32.38
CA LEU A 598 -2.55 13.22 32.86
C LEU A 598 -3.32 14.11 33.85
N ILE A 599 -2.62 14.66 34.85
CA ILE A 599 -3.20 15.49 35.91
C ILE A 599 -3.72 16.83 35.36
N LEU A 600 -2.95 17.52 34.52
CA LEU A 600 -3.35 18.81 33.95
C LEU A 600 -4.58 18.68 33.04
N ASN A 601 -4.67 17.58 32.28
CA ASN A 601 -5.84 17.31 31.47
C ASN A 601 -7.07 16.99 32.33
N ALA A 602 -6.92 16.28 33.44
CA ALA A 602 -7.99 16.10 34.42
C ALA A 602 -8.42 17.44 35.07
N ALA A 603 -7.45 18.26 35.46
CA ALA A 603 -7.68 19.57 36.07
C ALA A 603 -8.43 20.55 35.15
N SER A 604 -8.29 20.40 33.83
CA SER A 604 -9.05 21.20 32.86
C SER A 604 -10.55 20.88 32.78
N VAL A 605 -10.94 19.71 33.29
CA VAL A 605 -12.34 19.25 33.34
C VAL A 605 -12.90 19.30 34.77
N HIS A 606 -12.03 19.18 35.78
CA HIS A 606 -12.43 19.08 37.18
C HIS A 606 -11.61 20.04 38.08
N ASP A 607 -12.18 21.20 38.37
CA ASP A 607 -11.55 22.31 39.08
C ASP A 607 -10.90 21.97 40.43
N PRO A 608 -11.47 21.11 41.30
CA PRO A 608 -10.87 20.81 42.61
C PRO A 608 -9.44 20.28 42.57
N ILE A 609 -9.01 19.69 41.45
CA ILE A 609 -7.63 19.21 41.27
C ILE A 609 -6.65 20.40 41.31
N CYS A 610 -7.04 21.57 40.82
CA CYS A 610 -6.18 22.75 40.76
C CYS A 610 -5.70 23.18 42.15
N SER A 611 -6.53 23.00 43.18
CA SER A 611 -6.19 23.32 44.57
C SER A 611 -5.26 22.29 45.23
N LEU A 612 -5.15 21.08 44.67
CA LEU A 612 -4.27 20.02 45.16
C LEU A 612 -2.85 20.13 44.58
N LEU A 613 -2.66 20.90 43.51
CA LEU A 613 -1.37 20.97 42.83
C LEU A 613 -0.37 21.85 43.58
N PRO A 614 0.88 21.39 43.74
CA PRO A 614 1.95 22.20 44.32
C PRO A 614 2.34 23.34 43.38
N ALA A 615 2.93 24.40 43.94
CA ALA A 615 3.29 25.61 43.19
C ALA A 615 4.23 25.33 42.00
N PHE A 616 5.14 24.36 42.13
CA PHE A 616 6.03 23.98 41.02
C PHE A 616 5.27 23.38 39.83
N ALA A 617 4.20 22.61 40.06
CA ALA A 617 3.41 22.00 38.98
C ALA A 617 2.68 23.09 38.17
N VAL A 618 2.22 24.16 38.83
CA VAL A 618 1.63 25.34 38.16
C VAL A 618 2.68 26.08 37.31
N ARG A 619 3.93 26.18 37.78
CA ARG A 619 5.03 26.75 36.97
C ARG A 619 5.32 25.88 35.74
N HIS A 620 5.41 24.57 35.92
CA HIS A 620 5.64 23.62 34.83
C HIS A 620 4.49 23.63 33.82
N TYR A 621 3.23 23.80 34.27
CA TYR A 621 2.09 24.01 33.40
C TYR A 621 2.30 25.21 32.46
N LYS A 622 2.76 26.36 32.97
CA LYS A 622 3.01 27.55 32.13
C LYS A 622 4.03 27.24 31.02
N PHE A 623 5.08 26.48 31.31
CA PHE A 623 6.06 26.02 30.32
C PHE A 623 5.47 25.02 29.31
N LEU A 624 4.75 23.99 29.79
CA LEU A 624 4.15 22.96 28.95
C LEU A 624 3.05 23.50 28.04
N ARG A 625 2.29 24.50 28.50
CA ARG A 625 1.26 25.17 27.70
C ARG A 625 1.84 25.91 26.50
N CYS A 626 3.07 26.42 26.64
CA CYS A 626 3.82 27.07 25.55
C CYS A 626 4.49 26.04 24.62
N SER A 627 5.09 24.98 25.17
CA SER A 627 5.84 23.99 24.38
C SER A 627 4.97 22.92 23.72
N MET A 628 3.85 22.52 24.33
CA MET A 628 2.97 21.43 23.88
C MET A 628 1.47 21.81 23.94
N PRO A 629 1.04 22.86 23.22
CA PRO A 629 -0.33 23.39 23.32
C PRO A 629 -1.44 22.41 22.88
N LEU A 630 -1.11 21.41 22.05
CA LEU A 630 -2.05 20.40 21.58
C LEU A 630 -2.33 19.28 22.61
N LEU A 631 -1.41 19.07 23.56
CA LEU A 631 -1.50 18.03 24.58
C LEU A 631 -1.98 18.59 25.92
N VAL A 632 -1.62 19.84 26.22
CA VAL A 632 -1.95 20.51 27.48
C VAL A 632 -3.00 21.60 27.25
N PRO A 633 -4.25 21.40 27.72
CA PRO A 633 -5.34 22.36 27.56
C PRO A 633 -5.12 23.62 28.42
N ALA A 634 -5.87 24.68 28.14
CA ALA A 634 -5.92 25.84 29.02
C ALA A 634 -6.73 25.50 30.28
N ILE A 635 -6.24 25.91 31.45
CA ILE A 635 -6.88 25.74 32.75
C ILE A 635 -7.18 27.13 33.31
N ASP A 636 -8.46 27.45 33.47
CA ASP A 636 -8.92 28.79 33.84
C ASP A 636 -8.45 29.19 35.25
N ALA A 637 -8.36 28.23 36.18
CA ALA A 637 -7.88 28.45 37.55
C ALA A 637 -6.41 28.91 37.64
N PHE A 638 -5.60 28.66 36.60
CA PHE A 638 -4.20 29.10 36.53
C PHE A 638 -4.00 30.37 35.70
N SER A 639 -5.09 30.96 35.20
CA SER A 639 -5.04 32.24 34.51
C SER A 639 -4.90 33.37 35.53
N ASP A 640 -3.88 34.22 35.34
CA ASP A 640 -3.71 35.40 36.18
C ASP A 640 -4.91 36.35 35.91
N ASN A 641 -5.69 36.62 36.97
CA ASN A 641 -7.05 37.17 37.00
C ASN A 641 -7.28 38.59 36.40
N ASN A 642 -6.54 39.01 35.37
CA ASN A 642 -6.71 40.33 34.76
C ASN A 642 -6.75 40.42 33.22
N THR A 643 -6.64 39.34 32.43
CA THR A 643 -6.74 39.48 30.95
C THR A 643 -7.10 38.19 30.20
N SER A 644 -8.26 37.53 30.39
CA SER A 644 -8.42 36.18 29.80
C SER A 644 -9.83 35.69 29.39
N SER A 645 -10.71 36.54 28.86
CA SER A 645 -11.81 36.06 27.97
C SER A 645 -11.52 36.32 26.48
N THR A 646 -10.56 37.19 26.18
CA THR A 646 -10.10 37.51 24.82
C THR A 646 -8.93 36.64 24.33
N ASN A 647 -8.24 35.90 25.20
CA ASN A 647 -6.96 35.28 24.86
C ASN A 647 -7.03 33.94 24.09
N ASN A 648 -8.05 33.10 24.28
CA ASN A 648 -8.19 31.86 23.51
C ASN A 648 -8.63 32.11 22.05
N ILE A 649 -9.47 33.13 21.83
CA ILE A 649 -9.75 33.65 20.48
C ILE A 649 -8.51 34.40 19.97
N SER A 650 -7.81 35.19 20.81
CA SER A 650 -6.60 35.92 20.42
C SER A 650 -5.41 35.03 20.06
N ILE A 651 -5.22 33.83 20.60
CA ILE A 651 -4.05 33.00 20.23
C ILE A 651 -4.26 32.38 18.86
N ASN A 652 -5.43 31.78 18.60
CA ASN A 652 -5.77 31.28 17.26
C ASN A 652 -5.87 32.41 16.24
N LYS A 653 -6.38 33.58 16.65
CA LYS A 653 -6.42 34.79 15.80
C LYS A 653 -5.03 35.39 15.59
N LYS A 654 -4.14 35.42 16.59
CA LYS A 654 -2.74 35.86 16.45
C LYS A 654 -1.91 34.88 15.63
N LEU A 655 -2.17 33.58 15.70
CA LEU A 655 -1.50 32.56 14.88
C LEU A 655 -1.95 32.68 13.41
N ALA A 656 -3.25 32.92 13.18
CA ALA A 656 -3.80 33.21 11.85
C ALA A 656 -3.30 34.56 11.30
N GLU A 657 -3.30 35.63 12.12
CA GLU A 657 -2.76 36.95 11.78
C GLU A 657 -1.24 36.92 11.55
N ALA A 658 -0.49 36.09 12.29
CA ALA A 658 0.93 35.87 12.07
C ALA A 658 1.16 35.15 10.73
N GLY A 659 0.41 34.08 10.45
CA GLY A 659 0.48 33.38 9.16
C GLY A 659 0.13 34.28 7.97
N GLU A 660 -0.85 35.19 8.11
CA GLU A 660 -1.22 36.17 7.09
C GLU A 660 -0.13 37.23 6.89
N ARG A 661 0.51 37.72 7.96
CA ARG A 661 1.67 38.62 7.88
C ARG A 661 2.86 37.95 7.20
N THR A 662 3.19 36.71 7.56
CA THR A 662 4.31 35.99 6.94
C THR A 662 4.05 35.73 5.45
N ARG A 663 2.79 35.41 5.08
CA ARG A 663 2.38 35.29 3.67
C ARG A 663 2.51 36.62 2.91
N ALA A 664 2.09 37.74 3.50
CA ALA A 664 2.24 39.06 2.87
C ALA A 664 3.72 39.43 2.65
N ILE A 665 4.60 39.06 3.59
CA ILE A 665 6.05 39.22 3.42
C ILE A 665 6.55 38.40 2.23
N LEU A 666 6.14 37.14 2.09
CA LEU A 666 6.51 36.31 0.95
C LEU A 666 6.03 36.88 -0.40
N GLU A 667 4.79 37.37 -0.46
CA GLU A 667 4.23 38.03 -1.65
C GLU A 667 5.08 39.24 -2.02
N ARG A 668 5.41 40.09 -1.04
CA ARG A 668 6.26 41.25 -1.26
C ARG A 668 7.68 40.88 -1.68
N THR A 669 8.27 39.84 -1.09
CA THR A 669 9.60 39.35 -1.49
C THR A 669 9.59 38.84 -2.94
N TYR A 670 8.53 38.16 -3.37
CA TYR A 670 8.38 37.72 -4.76
C TYR A 670 8.19 38.89 -5.73
N GLU A 671 7.40 39.91 -5.37
CA GLU A 671 7.30 41.16 -6.14
C GLU A 671 8.65 41.87 -6.27
N MET A 672 9.38 42.03 -5.17
CA MET A 672 10.72 42.63 -5.20
C MET A 672 11.70 41.83 -6.07
N MET A 673 11.57 40.50 -6.10
CA MET A 673 12.34 39.64 -7.01
C MET A 673 11.99 39.87 -8.48
N GLN A 674 10.71 40.10 -8.81
CA GLN A 674 10.29 40.49 -10.15
C GLN A 674 10.83 41.88 -10.52
N GLU A 675 10.70 42.87 -9.63
CA GLU A 675 11.22 44.23 -9.83
C GLU A 675 12.74 44.19 -10.07
N ALA A 676 13.48 43.45 -9.25
CA ALA A 676 14.93 43.28 -9.38
C ALA A 676 15.35 42.57 -10.68
N SER A 677 14.51 41.69 -11.24
CA SER A 677 14.79 41.07 -12.55
C SER A 677 14.65 42.06 -13.71
N GLN A 678 13.92 43.17 -13.52
CA GLN A 678 13.61 44.18 -14.54
C GLN A 678 14.50 45.43 -14.44
N SER A 679 15.28 45.62 -13.37
CA SER A 679 16.14 46.80 -13.21
C SER A 679 17.14 46.93 -14.36
N ARG A 680 17.34 48.12 -14.93
CA ARG A 680 18.16 48.31 -16.15
C ARG A 680 19.66 48.09 -15.92
N SER A 681 20.17 48.46 -14.75
CA SER A 681 21.60 48.32 -14.41
C SER A 681 21.93 46.94 -13.87
N TYR A 682 22.92 46.26 -14.48
CA TYR A 682 23.40 44.94 -14.03
C TYR A 682 23.95 44.98 -12.60
N GLN A 683 24.71 46.02 -12.23
CA GLN A 683 25.28 46.14 -10.88
C GLN A 683 24.18 46.29 -9.83
N GLN A 684 23.15 47.08 -10.13
CA GLN A 684 22.01 47.26 -9.26
C GLN A 684 21.21 45.96 -9.09
N ARG A 685 20.95 45.23 -10.19
CA ARG A 685 20.32 43.90 -10.15
C ARG A 685 21.08 42.94 -9.23
N MET A 686 22.41 42.90 -9.33
CA MET A 686 23.21 41.99 -8.50
C MET A 686 23.17 42.36 -7.01
N ILE A 687 23.12 43.65 -6.67
CA ILE A 687 22.99 44.12 -5.27
C ILE A 687 21.61 43.75 -4.73
N GLU A 688 20.53 44.05 -5.47
CA GLU A 688 19.15 43.73 -5.10
C GLU A 688 18.96 42.22 -4.90
N LYS A 689 19.48 41.39 -5.82
CA LYS A 689 19.46 39.92 -5.71
C LYS A 689 20.21 39.40 -4.48
N LYS A 690 21.36 40.00 -4.13
CA LYS A 690 22.14 39.59 -2.95
C LYS A 690 21.42 39.92 -1.65
N LEU A 691 20.74 41.07 -1.59
CA LEU A 691 19.92 41.45 -0.44
C LEU A 691 18.72 40.51 -0.29
N LEU A 692 18.00 40.26 -1.38
CA LEU A 692 16.86 39.32 -1.41
C LEU A 692 17.26 37.91 -0.95
N LEU A 693 18.43 37.43 -1.36
CA LEU A 693 18.93 36.12 -0.92
C LEU A 693 19.18 36.08 0.59
N LYS A 694 19.68 37.18 1.17
CA LYS A 694 19.89 37.30 2.62
C LYS A 694 18.54 37.31 3.36
N ASP A 695 17.56 38.05 2.86
CA ASP A 695 16.23 38.13 3.45
C ASP A 695 15.50 36.78 3.38
N MET A 696 15.59 36.06 2.26
CA MET A 696 15.02 34.72 2.10
C MET A 696 15.67 33.69 3.04
N ASN A 697 17.00 33.77 3.25
CA ASN A 697 17.67 32.90 4.21
C ASN A 697 17.22 33.20 5.65
N ALA A 698 17.05 34.48 6.00
CA ALA A 698 16.52 34.86 7.31
C ALA A 698 15.07 34.39 7.53
N LEU A 699 14.23 34.45 6.50
CA LEU A 699 12.87 33.89 6.55
C LEU A 699 12.87 32.36 6.71
N CYS A 700 13.85 31.68 6.09
CA CYS A 700 14.02 30.24 6.24
C CYS A 700 14.41 29.83 7.66
N GLU A 701 15.21 30.63 8.35
CA GLU A 701 15.62 30.37 9.74
C GLU A 701 14.55 30.79 10.75
N GLY A 702 13.72 31.79 10.42
CA GLY A 702 12.77 32.41 11.34
C GLY A 702 11.42 31.71 11.50
N ASP A 703 10.91 31.02 10.46
CA ASP A 703 9.55 30.46 10.48
C ASP A 703 9.43 29.16 9.65
N GLU A 704 9.05 28.07 10.32
CA GLU A 704 8.89 26.73 9.73
C GLU A 704 7.81 26.66 8.64
N GLY A 705 6.72 27.44 8.79
CA GLY A 705 5.61 27.42 7.84
C GLY A 705 5.98 27.98 6.46
N VAL A 706 6.92 28.92 6.41
CA VAL A 706 7.34 29.58 5.16
C VAL A 706 8.73 29.19 4.68
N ALA A 707 9.52 28.49 5.50
CA ALA A 707 10.87 28.07 5.16
C ALA A 707 10.93 27.34 3.80
N GLY A 708 9.97 26.45 3.53
CA GLY A 708 9.92 25.73 2.26
C GLY A 708 9.73 26.66 1.05
N THR A 709 8.89 27.68 1.18
CA THR A 709 8.68 28.67 0.10
C THR A 709 9.89 29.59 -0.04
N ALA A 710 10.50 30.04 1.05
CA ALA A 710 11.69 30.89 1.02
C ALA A 710 12.89 30.19 0.38
N GLN A 711 13.11 28.90 0.69
CA GLN A 711 14.14 28.08 0.04
C GLN A 711 13.88 27.91 -1.46
N PHE A 712 12.62 27.69 -1.86
CA PHE A 712 12.24 27.60 -3.27
C PHE A 712 12.57 28.89 -4.01
N LEU A 713 12.18 30.05 -3.45
CA LEU A 713 12.46 31.36 -4.05
C LEU A 713 13.97 31.65 -4.13
N SER A 714 14.74 31.25 -3.13
CA SER A 714 16.21 31.34 -3.14
C SER A 714 16.82 30.53 -4.28
N CYS A 715 16.36 29.28 -4.49
CA CYS A 715 16.77 28.45 -5.62
C CYS A 715 16.36 29.07 -6.97
N LEU A 716 15.13 29.57 -7.08
CA LEU A 716 14.64 30.24 -8.30
C LEU A 716 15.47 31.48 -8.65
N LEU A 717 15.84 32.28 -7.65
CA LEU A 717 16.70 33.46 -7.83
C LEU A 717 18.11 33.08 -8.29
N LYS A 718 18.65 31.98 -7.76
CA LYS A 718 19.95 31.43 -8.21
C LYS A 718 19.87 30.96 -9.67
N ILE A 719 18.80 30.27 -10.08
CA ILE A 719 18.61 29.83 -11.47
C ILE A 719 18.56 31.03 -12.42
N LEU A 720 17.78 32.06 -12.10
CA LEU A 720 17.75 33.31 -12.88
C LEU A 720 19.13 33.94 -13.01
N THR A 721 19.90 33.94 -11.93
CA THR A 721 21.26 34.48 -11.92
C THR A 721 22.19 33.68 -12.82
N GLN A 722 22.09 32.34 -12.82
CA GLN A 722 22.87 31.50 -13.74
C GLN A 722 22.45 31.74 -15.20
N CYS A 723 21.15 31.79 -15.51
CA CYS A 723 20.68 32.09 -16.86
C CYS A 723 21.19 33.45 -17.38
N GLU A 724 21.08 34.51 -16.57
CA GLU A 724 21.60 35.85 -16.93
C GLU A 724 23.12 35.85 -17.12
N LEU A 725 23.85 35.15 -16.25
CA LEU A 725 25.31 35.03 -16.34
C LEU A 725 25.72 34.30 -17.62
N SER A 726 25.07 33.18 -17.94
CA SER A 726 25.33 32.38 -19.14
C SER A 726 25.05 33.18 -20.42
N VAL A 727 23.91 33.88 -20.51
CA VAL A 727 23.61 34.75 -21.66
C VAL A 727 24.69 35.82 -21.78
N LYS A 728 25.06 36.50 -20.69
CA LYS A 728 26.06 37.57 -20.72
C LYS A 728 27.45 37.09 -21.15
N ILE A 729 27.93 35.98 -20.63
CA ILE A 729 29.26 35.44 -21.00
C ILE A 729 29.29 35.10 -22.50
N LEU A 730 28.26 34.40 -23.00
CA LEU A 730 28.18 34.00 -24.42
C LEU A 730 27.99 35.19 -25.37
N SER A 731 27.33 36.25 -24.90
CA SER A 731 27.03 37.44 -25.70
C SER A 731 28.22 38.36 -25.92
N TYR A 732 29.09 38.49 -24.91
CA TYR A 732 30.18 39.45 -24.89
C TYR A 732 31.56 38.80 -25.03
N GLY A 733 31.62 37.54 -25.51
CA GLY A 733 32.86 36.84 -25.80
C GLY A 733 33.70 36.48 -24.57
N GLY A 734 33.04 36.15 -23.45
CA GLY A 734 33.71 35.68 -22.24
C GLY A 734 34.15 34.21 -22.34
N ASP A 735 34.77 33.70 -21.28
CA ASP A 735 35.25 32.31 -21.23
C ASP A 735 34.08 31.29 -21.32
N LEU A 736 34.09 30.51 -22.40
CA LEU A 736 33.05 29.52 -22.70
C LEU A 736 33.03 28.36 -21.68
N GLU A 737 34.16 28.03 -21.06
CA GLU A 737 34.19 27.01 -20.00
C GLU A 737 33.49 27.50 -18.73
N THR A 738 33.67 28.78 -18.38
CA THR A 738 32.94 29.43 -17.29
C THR A 738 31.44 29.50 -17.58
N ALA A 739 31.04 29.76 -18.84
CA ALA A 739 29.63 29.69 -19.24
C ALA A 739 29.05 28.28 -19.04
N LEU A 740 29.77 27.23 -19.46
CA LEU A 740 29.34 25.84 -19.25
C LEU A 740 29.21 25.49 -17.77
N LYS A 741 30.14 25.90 -16.91
CA LYS A 741 30.04 25.67 -15.46
C LYS A 741 28.83 26.37 -14.83
N ALA A 742 28.52 27.59 -15.25
CA ALA A 742 27.33 28.32 -14.82
C ALA A 742 26.03 27.61 -15.27
N ILE A 743 26.01 27.12 -16.51
CA ILE A 743 24.88 26.35 -17.06
C ILE A 743 24.69 25.03 -16.29
N ASP A 744 25.77 24.29 -16.05
CA ASP A 744 25.74 23.03 -15.30
C ASP A 744 25.24 23.25 -13.85
N GLU A 745 25.62 24.36 -13.22
CA GLU A 745 25.06 24.74 -11.90
C GLU A 745 23.56 25.06 -11.98
N GLY A 746 23.11 25.72 -13.05
CA GLY A 746 21.68 25.93 -13.32
C GLY A 746 20.90 24.62 -13.42
N PHE A 747 21.44 23.62 -14.12
CA PHE A 747 20.84 22.28 -14.19
C PHE A 747 20.78 21.56 -12.84
N ARG A 748 21.83 21.68 -12.00
CA ARG A 748 21.80 21.11 -10.64
C ARG A 748 20.69 21.73 -9.80
N LEU A 749 20.50 23.05 -9.90
CA LEU A 749 19.46 23.76 -9.17
C LEU A 749 18.05 23.37 -9.64
N LEU A 750 17.85 23.18 -10.96
CA LEU A 750 16.59 22.68 -11.50
C LEU A 750 16.29 21.25 -11.03
N GLU A 751 17.28 20.35 -11.08
CA GLU A 751 17.15 18.98 -10.56
C GLU A 751 16.86 18.97 -9.05
N HIS A 752 17.46 19.89 -8.31
CA HIS A 752 17.17 20.07 -6.89
C HIS A 752 15.71 20.50 -6.66
N ILE A 753 15.18 21.45 -7.45
CA ILE A 753 13.79 21.90 -7.33
C ILE A 753 12.79 20.77 -7.63
N ASP A 754 12.99 20.05 -8.74
CA ASP A 754 12.08 18.98 -9.19
C ASP A 754 11.92 17.86 -8.16
N ASN A 755 12.96 17.61 -7.37
CA ASN A 755 12.99 16.47 -6.46
C ASN A 755 12.69 16.84 -5.01
N ASN A 756 13.14 18.00 -4.53
CA ASN A 756 13.08 18.34 -3.11
C ASN A 756 11.87 19.17 -2.70
N PHE A 757 11.06 19.68 -3.63
CA PHE A 757 9.87 20.47 -3.30
C PHE A 757 8.59 19.72 -3.65
N SER A 758 7.53 19.98 -2.89
CA SER A 758 6.17 19.54 -3.18
C SER A 758 5.23 20.73 -3.29
N SER A 759 4.03 20.50 -3.85
CA SER A 759 2.97 21.50 -3.99
C SER A 759 3.31 22.73 -4.86
N VAL A 760 4.29 22.61 -5.76
CA VAL A 760 4.58 23.63 -6.79
C VAL A 760 3.47 23.60 -7.85
N ASP A 761 2.92 24.76 -8.19
CA ASP A 761 1.86 24.83 -9.21
C ASP A 761 2.37 24.44 -10.61
N LYS A 762 1.43 23.97 -11.46
CA LYS A 762 1.75 23.53 -12.83
C LYS A 762 2.30 24.64 -13.71
N VAL A 763 1.82 25.86 -13.54
CA VAL A 763 2.25 27.04 -14.30
C VAL A 763 3.71 27.35 -13.95
N MET A 764 4.08 27.38 -12.67
CA MET A 764 5.45 27.59 -12.20
C MET A 764 6.38 26.46 -12.65
N LEU A 765 5.92 25.20 -12.62
CA LEU A 765 6.64 24.09 -13.26
C LEU A 765 6.87 24.36 -14.76
N GLY A 766 5.88 24.90 -15.47
CA GLY A 766 6.04 25.37 -16.85
C GLY A 766 7.16 26.42 -16.99
N THR A 767 7.23 27.42 -16.12
CA THR A 767 8.32 28.42 -16.12
C THR A 767 9.69 27.83 -15.80
N LEU A 768 9.79 26.84 -14.90
CA LEU A 768 11.03 26.11 -14.65
C LEU A 768 11.48 25.32 -15.88
N GLU A 769 10.54 24.75 -16.63
CA GLU A 769 10.84 24.07 -17.90
C GLU A 769 11.27 25.05 -19.00
N GLU A 770 10.80 26.30 -18.97
CA GLU A 770 11.33 27.36 -19.85
C GLU A 770 12.78 27.70 -19.50
N PHE A 771 13.14 27.78 -18.22
CA PHE A 771 14.54 27.93 -17.81
C PHE A 771 15.39 26.71 -18.18
N HIS A 772 14.87 25.49 -18.05
CA HIS A 772 15.55 24.29 -18.51
C HIS A 772 15.81 24.34 -20.02
N PHE A 773 14.80 24.72 -20.81
CA PHE A 773 14.94 24.88 -22.25
C PHE A 773 15.99 25.94 -22.60
N GLN A 774 15.94 27.11 -21.95
CA GLN A 774 16.93 28.17 -22.12
C GLN A 774 18.35 27.66 -21.84
N LEU A 775 18.59 27.02 -20.69
CA LEU A 775 19.90 26.48 -20.34
C LEU A 775 20.37 25.40 -21.33
N SER A 776 19.46 24.58 -21.84
CA SER A 776 19.77 23.53 -22.82
C SER A 776 20.24 24.12 -24.15
N ILE A 777 19.54 25.14 -24.66
CA ILE A 777 19.93 25.82 -25.89
C ILE A 777 21.23 26.62 -25.70
N LEU A 778 21.41 27.29 -24.57
CA LEU A 778 22.67 28.00 -24.25
C LEU A 778 23.86 27.03 -24.12
N ARG A 779 23.63 25.81 -23.60
CA ARG A 779 24.66 24.76 -23.55
C ARG A 779 25.07 24.33 -24.95
N LEU A 780 24.10 24.08 -25.83
CA LEU A 780 24.35 23.75 -27.24
C LEU A 780 25.10 24.90 -27.95
N ALA A 781 24.70 26.15 -27.71
CA ALA A 781 25.38 27.32 -28.25
C ALA A 781 26.86 27.37 -27.84
N ALA A 782 27.16 27.20 -26.54
CA ALA A 782 28.53 27.16 -26.04
C ALA A 782 29.33 26.00 -26.65
N LEU A 783 28.73 24.81 -26.79
CA LEU A 783 29.38 23.63 -27.35
C LEU A 783 29.69 23.77 -28.85
N PHE A 784 28.78 24.38 -29.61
CA PHE A 784 28.99 24.67 -31.03
C PHE A 784 30.14 25.66 -31.25
N ASP A 785 30.29 26.64 -30.36
CA ASP A 785 31.37 27.62 -30.45
C ASP A 785 32.73 27.04 -29.95
N ILE A 786 32.74 26.12 -28.97
CA ILE A 786 33.96 25.45 -28.48
C ILE A 786 34.51 24.42 -29.48
N LYS A 787 33.65 23.56 -30.06
CA LYS A 787 34.04 22.46 -30.96
C LYS A 787 33.10 22.34 -32.17
N PRO A 788 33.10 23.29 -33.11
CA PRO A 788 32.17 23.30 -34.25
C PRO A 788 32.26 22.04 -35.12
N GLY A 789 33.46 21.44 -35.24
CA GLY A 789 33.67 20.22 -36.05
C GLY A 789 33.11 18.93 -35.46
N THR A 790 32.71 18.90 -34.18
CA THR A 790 32.16 17.69 -33.52
C THR A 790 30.65 17.55 -33.71
N TYR A 791 29.93 18.64 -34.00
CA TYR A 791 28.47 18.69 -33.99
C TYR A 791 27.90 18.87 -35.40
N THR A 792 28.15 17.91 -36.29
CA THR A 792 27.57 17.89 -37.65
C THR A 792 26.05 17.72 -37.66
N ASN A 793 25.47 17.22 -36.56
CA ASN A 793 24.04 17.03 -36.31
C ASN A 793 23.40 18.15 -35.46
N ALA A 794 24.00 19.35 -35.40
CA ALA A 794 23.53 20.47 -34.58
C ALA A 794 22.02 20.75 -34.69
N ALA A 795 21.45 20.71 -35.90
CA ALA A 795 20.02 20.93 -36.11
C ALA A 795 19.13 19.86 -35.45
N GLN A 796 19.53 18.59 -35.53
CA GLN A 796 18.80 17.47 -34.91
C GLN A 796 18.83 17.56 -33.38
N LEU A 797 19.93 18.05 -32.80
CA LEU A 797 20.05 18.23 -31.35
C LEU A 797 19.12 19.33 -30.84
N ILE A 798 19.05 20.46 -31.55
CA ILE A 798 18.12 21.54 -31.20
C ILE A 798 16.67 21.07 -31.38
N GLU A 799 16.37 20.36 -32.48
CA GLU A 799 15.03 19.83 -32.74
C GLU A 799 14.57 18.84 -31.65
N ALA A 800 15.46 17.95 -31.21
CA ALA A 800 15.19 17.05 -30.10
C ALA A 800 14.85 17.79 -28.80
N GLU A 801 15.57 18.86 -28.47
CA GLU A 801 15.27 19.69 -27.28
C GLU A 801 13.95 20.45 -27.41
N VAL A 802 13.61 20.94 -28.61
CA VAL A 802 12.31 21.58 -28.87
C VAL A 802 11.16 20.58 -28.71
N ILE A 803 11.32 19.35 -29.21
CA ILE A 803 10.33 18.27 -29.03
C ILE A 803 10.17 17.95 -27.54
N ARG A 804 11.28 17.76 -26.82
CA ARG A 804 11.28 17.50 -25.37
C ARG A 804 10.52 18.59 -24.59
N PHE A 805 10.80 19.86 -24.90
CA PHE A 805 10.10 20.98 -24.29
C PHE A 805 8.60 20.98 -24.60
N LYS A 806 8.21 20.80 -25.88
CA LYS A 806 6.80 20.75 -26.31
C LYS A 806 6.04 19.59 -25.64
N GLU A 807 6.65 18.41 -25.55
CA GLU A 807 6.06 17.24 -24.86
C GLU A 807 5.86 17.50 -23.37
N ARG A 808 6.85 18.11 -22.71
CA ARG A 808 6.77 18.45 -21.30
C ARG A 808 5.66 19.46 -21.01
N CYS A 809 5.54 20.52 -21.82
CA CYS A 809 4.45 21.49 -21.73
C CYS A 809 3.06 20.84 -21.92
N ARG A 810 2.93 19.89 -22.86
CA ARG A 810 1.70 19.09 -23.03
C ARG A 810 1.38 18.26 -21.79
N SER A 811 2.38 17.61 -21.20
CA SER A 811 2.20 16.80 -19.99
C SER A 811 1.74 17.62 -18.78
N LEU A 812 2.21 18.87 -18.68
CA LEU A 812 1.82 19.82 -17.64
C LEU A 812 0.50 20.55 -17.95
N ALA A 813 0.01 20.47 -19.20
CA ALA A 813 -1.12 21.22 -19.73
C ALA A 813 -0.94 22.75 -19.61
N VAL A 814 0.27 23.24 -19.90
CA VAL A 814 0.65 24.66 -19.83
C VAL A 814 1.13 25.14 -21.20
N SER A 815 0.75 26.35 -21.59
CA SER A 815 1.26 27.02 -22.79
C SER A 815 2.57 27.76 -22.49
N PRO A 816 3.54 27.79 -23.43
CA PRO A 816 4.76 28.57 -23.27
C PRO A 816 4.44 30.07 -23.12
N SER A 817 5.29 30.80 -22.40
CA SER A 817 5.23 32.25 -22.31
C SER A 817 5.41 32.92 -23.68
N GLU A 818 4.95 34.17 -23.80
CA GLU A 818 5.08 34.98 -25.02
C GLU A 818 6.55 35.10 -25.46
N SER A 819 7.47 35.32 -24.52
CA SER A 819 8.92 35.34 -24.80
C SER A 819 9.43 34.01 -25.35
N THR A 820 9.02 32.90 -24.74
CA THR A 820 9.50 31.57 -25.17
C THR A 820 8.87 31.15 -26.50
N ALA A 821 7.63 31.58 -26.79
CA ALA A 821 7.01 31.39 -28.10
C ALA A 821 7.78 32.11 -29.21
N GLU A 822 8.22 33.35 -28.98
CA GLU A 822 9.08 34.09 -29.93
C GLU A 822 10.45 33.44 -30.11
N VAL A 823 11.04 32.88 -29.04
CA VAL A 823 12.28 32.08 -29.17
C VAL A 823 12.06 30.86 -30.05
N LEU A 824 10.95 30.13 -29.89
CA LEU A 824 10.63 28.97 -30.74
C LEU A 824 10.48 29.36 -32.21
N ILE A 825 9.78 30.46 -32.50
CA ILE A 825 9.67 31.01 -33.86
C ILE A 825 11.06 31.41 -34.39
N GLY A 826 11.91 32.00 -33.54
CA GLY A 826 13.29 32.34 -33.86
C GLY A 826 14.13 31.12 -34.22
N VAL A 827 14.00 30.03 -33.47
CA VAL A 827 14.68 28.75 -33.76
C VAL A 827 14.21 28.16 -35.09
N GLU A 828 12.90 28.19 -35.38
CA GLU A 828 12.36 27.74 -36.67
C GLU A 828 12.92 28.56 -37.85
N LYS A 829 13.01 29.89 -37.70
CA LYS A 829 13.65 30.78 -38.68
C LYS A 829 15.14 30.45 -38.87
N LEU A 830 15.85 30.13 -37.79
CA LEU A 830 17.25 29.70 -37.88
C LEU A 830 17.40 28.37 -38.62
N PHE A 831 16.47 27.42 -38.46
CA PHE A 831 16.50 26.18 -39.24
C PHE A 831 16.31 26.41 -40.74
N VAL A 832 15.37 27.28 -41.11
CA VAL A 832 15.17 27.67 -42.53
C VAL A 832 16.44 28.33 -43.08
N ALA A 833 17.08 29.21 -42.31
CA ALA A 833 18.34 29.85 -42.72
C ALA A 833 19.54 28.88 -42.77
N ALA A 834 19.57 27.88 -41.87
CA ALA A 834 20.63 26.88 -41.79
C ALA A 834 20.63 25.92 -42.98
N GLN A 835 19.46 25.63 -43.58
CA GLN A 835 19.38 24.88 -44.85
C GLN A 835 20.16 25.55 -45.99
N ALA A 836 20.30 26.88 -45.95
CA ALA A 836 21.10 27.64 -46.93
C ALA A 836 22.58 27.76 -46.55
N LYS A 837 22.93 27.82 -45.25
CA LYS A 837 24.30 28.11 -44.75
C LYS A 837 25.10 26.90 -44.24
N LYS A 838 24.49 25.72 -44.10
CA LYS A 838 25.07 24.45 -43.59
C LYS A 838 25.69 24.51 -42.17
N PHE A 839 25.53 25.62 -41.44
CA PHE A 839 26.06 25.81 -40.08
C PHE A 839 25.13 26.67 -39.25
N ILE A 840 25.03 26.37 -37.94
CA ILE A 840 24.29 27.14 -36.94
C ILE A 840 25.31 27.69 -35.93
N SER A 841 25.45 29.01 -35.85
CA SER A 841 26.36 29.66 -34.89
C SER A 841 25.74 29.77 -33.49
N GLY A 842 26.54 29.51 -32.45
CA GLY A 842 26.11 29.66 -31.05
C GLY A 842 25.71 31.10 -30.70
N SER A 843 26.35 32.08 -31.33
CA SER A 843 25.99 33.51 -31.20
C SER A 843 24.56 33.82 -31.68
N SER A 844 24.06 33.14 -32.71
CA SER A 844 22.69 33.33 -33.21
C SER A 844 21.65 32.75 -32.25
N LEU A 845 21.96 31.63 -31.60
CA LEU A 845 21.11 31.04 -30.56
C LEU A 845 21.09 31.90 -29.29
N THR A 846 22.25 32.43 -28.90
CA THR A 846 22.37 33.33 -27.75
C THR A 846 21.61 34.64 -27.96
N ALA A 847 21.63 35.19 -29.19
CA ALA A 847 20.90 36.41 -29.53
C ALA A 847 19.38 36.30 -29.34
N LEU A 848 18.79 35.11 -29.52
CA LEU A 848 17.35 34.91 -29.30
C LEU A 848 16.95 35.20 -27.85
N PHE A 849 17.77 34.79 -26.87
CA PHE A 849 17.53 35.01 -25.44
C PHE A 849 17.95 36.40 -24.95
N GLN A 850 18.75 37.15 -25.73
CA GLN A 850 18.95 38.59 -25.48
C GLN A 850 17.69 39.39 -25.81
N SER A 851 17.04 39.06 -26.93
CA SER A 851 15.83 39.74 -27.40
C SER A 851 14.58 39.30 -26.64
N HIS A 852 14.53 38.04 -26.19
CA HIS A 852 13.37 37.44 -25.54
C HIS A 852 13.81 36.69 -24.28
N ALA A 853 14.01 37.43 -23.18
CA ALA A 853 14.36 36.84 -21.88
C ALA A 853 13.14 36.15 -21.24
N VAL A 854 13.37 34.99 -20.61
CA VAL A 854 12.34 34.30 -19.83
C VAL A 854 12.05 35.10 -18.56
N LEU A 855 10.80 35.50 -18.37
CA LEU A 855 10.35 36.32 -17.23
C LEU A 855 9.63 35.49 -16.17
N LEU A 856 9.72 35.95 -14.92
CA LEU A 856 8.92 35.41 -13.82
C LEU A 856 7.42 35.69 -14.02
N GLN A 857 6.59 34.79 -13.51
CA GLN A 857 5.13 34.91 -13.60
C GLN A 857 4.60 36.01 -12.72
N LYS A 858 3.67 36.82 -13.26
CA LYS A 858 3.03 37.94 -12.52
C LYS A 858 2.26 37.49 -11.28
N LYS A 859 1.67 36.28 -11.30
CA LYS A 859 0.95 35.70 -10.15
C LYS A 859 1.52 34.33 -9.84
N PHE A 860 1.71 34.06 -8.55
CA PHE A 860 2.17 32.75 -8.08
C PHE A 860 1.18 32.21 -7.06
N ALA A 861 0.27 31.33 -7.51
CA ALA A 861 -0.88 30.91 -6.72
C ALA A 861 -0.50 30.02 -5.53
N SER A 862 0.54 29.19 -5.67
CA SER A 862 1.02 28.28 -4.62
C SER A 862 1.93 28.93 -3.57
N LEU A 863 2.12 30.26 -3.60
CA LEU A 863 3.00 30.95 -2.66
C LEU A 863 2.51 30.74 -1.21
N GLY A 864 3.35 30.14 -0.35
CA GLY A 864 3.01 29.78 1.03
C GLY A 864 2.50 28.34 1.22
N SER A 865 2.28 27.58 0.14
CA SER A 865 1.90 26.15 0.21
C SER A 865 3.04 25.21 -0.18
N ILE A 866 4.17 25.76 -0.62
CA ILE A 866 5.34 25.00 -1.05
C ILE A 866 6.10 24.53 0.19
N SER A 867 6.30 23.23 0.24
CA SER A 867 7.02 22.57 1.32
C SER A 867 8.22 21.80 0.79
N VAL A 868 9.30 21.83 1.57
CA VAL A 868 10.51 21.06 1.29
C VAL A 868 10.32 19.64 1.81
N LYS A 869 10.75 18.66 1.03
CA LYS A 869 10.81 17.25 1.40
C LYS A 869 12.03 17.04 2.27
N TRP A 870 11.81 16.53 3.47
CA TRP A 870 12.89 16.25 4.40
C TRP A 870 12.64 14.96 5.18
N ALA A 871 13.72 14.38 5.67
CA ALA A 871 13.70 13.14 6.42
C ALA A 871 14.43 13.31 7.75
N GLN A 872 14.01 12.53 8.75
CA GLN A 872 14.72 12.41 10.02
C GLN A 872 14.85 10.94 10.40
N ILE A 873 16.07 10.50 10.68
CA ILE A 873 16.32 9.19 11.27
C ILE A 873 16.02 9.31 12.76
N VAL A 874 14.93 8.67 13.19
CA VAL A 874 14.46 8.71 14.58
C VAL A 874 15.18 7.67 15.42
N GLU A 875 15.42 6.49 14.84
CA GLU A 875 16.19 5.41 15.45
C GLU A 875 17.17 4.80 14.45
N PRO A 876 18.39 4.45 14.91
CA PRO A 876 18.92 4.65 16.27
C PRO A 876 19.09 6.14 16.64
N SER A 877 18.76 6.49 17.89
CA SER A 877 18.73 7.89 18.37
C SER A 877 20.11 8.46 18.68
N GLU A 878 21.06 7.59 18.99
CA GLU A 878 22.47 7.91 19.25
C GLU A 878 23.34 6.95 18.44
N THR A 879 24.51 7.43 18.01
CA THR A 879 25.51 6.56 17.43
C THR A 879 26.02 5.62 18.53
N PRO A 880 25.93 4.29 18.36
CA PRO A 880 26.34 3.38 19.42
C PRO A 880 27.84 3.54 19.71
N ASN A 881 28.19 3.72 20.98
CA ASN A 881 29.59 3.85 21.40
C ASN A 881 30.39 2.56 21.16
N GLU A 882 29.74 1.40 21.22
CA GLU A 882 30.35 0.12 20.92
C GLU A 882 30.09 -0.29 19.45
N PRO A 883 31.10 -0.84 18.75
CA PRO A 883 30.95 -1.25 17.37
C PRO A 883 30.04 -2.47 17.25
N VAL A 884 29.13 -2.45 16.28
CA VAL A 884 28.26 -3.58 15.98
C VAL A 884 29.10 -4.67 15.28
N ARG A 885 29.30 -5.79 15.96
CA ARG A 885 30.09 -6.93 15.46
C ARG A 885 29.20 -7.97 14.80
N PHE A 886 29.58 -8.43 13.61
CA PHE A 886 28.88 -9.52 12.92
C PHE A 886 29.86 -10.40 12.14
N VAL A 887 29.44 -11.62 11.81
CA VAL A 887 30.28 -12.59 11.10
C VAL A 887 30.31 -12.26 9.60
N VAL A 888 31.51 -12.17 9.04
CA VAL A 888 31.73 -11.95 7.59
C VAL A 888 30.99 -13.01 6.75
N GLY A 889 30.41 -12.58 5.63
CA GLY A 889 29.60 -13.44 4.75
C GLY A 889 28.14 -13.65 5.18
N LEU A 890 27.75 -13.18 6.37
CA LEU A 890 26.34 -13.11 6.79
C LEU A 890 25.86 -11.65 6.80
N PRO A 891 24.69 -11.33 6.23
CA PRO A 891 24.18 -9.97 6.25
C PRO A 891 23.72 -9.57 7.65
N LEU A 892 24.14 -8.38 8.09
CA LEU A 892 23.68 -7.75 9.33
C LEU A 892 22.47 -6.84 9.02
N GLY A 893 21.33 -7.08 9.67
CA GLY A 893 20.17 -6.19 9.56
C GLY A 893 20.19 -5.09 10.61
N ILE A 894 20.45 -3.85 10.21
CA ILE A 894 20.35 -2.67 11.07
C ILE A 894 18.93 -2.13 11.00
N SER A 895 18.24 -2.08 12.15
CA SER A 895 16.88 -1.54 12.22
C SER A 895 16.93 -0.01 12.16
N ILE A 896 16.24 0.59 11.19
CA ILE A 896 16.18 2.04 11.00
C ILE A 896 14.71 2.48 10.97
N ASN A 897 14.42 3.53 11.75
CA ASN A 897 13.14 4.23 11.75
C ASN A 897 13.31 5.63 11.17
N VAL A 898 12.66 5.93 10.05
CA VAL A 898 12.74 7.24 9.39
C VAL A 898 11.36 7.89 9.33
N LEU A 899 11.25 9.16 9.71
CA LEU A 899 10.08 9.97 9.41
C LEU A 899 10.35 10.81 8.17
N LEU A 900 9.45 10.71 7.20
CA LEU A 900 9.49 11.36 5.90
C LEU A 900 8.37 12.40 5.85
N HIS A 901 8.73 13.66 5.64
CA HIS A 901 7.80 14.79 5.65
C HIS A 901 7.67 15.39 4.24
N ASN A 902 6.44 15.69 3.84
CA ASN A 902 6.07 16.26 2.53
C ASN A 902 6.31 15.35 1.31
N PHE A 903 6.34 14.02 1.51
CA PHE A 903 6.53 13.03 0.45
C PHE A 903 5.21 12.65 -0.24
N SER A 904 5.24 12.50 -1.56
CA SER A 904 4.12 11.94 -2.34
C SER A 904 4.27 10.41 -2.51
N LYS A 905 3.19 9.71 -2.92
CA LYS A 905 3.26 8.26 -3.20
C LYS A 905 4.29 7.91 -4.28
N ASN A 906 4.47 8.78 -5.27
CA ASN A 906 5.49 8.61 -6.31
C ASN A 906 6.92 8.83 -5.77
N ASP A 907 7.08 9.63 -4.71
CA ASP A 907 8.39 9.78 -4.06
C ASP A 907 8.75 8.53 -3.24
N ILE A 908 7.77 7.90 -2.60
CA ILE A 908 7.97 6.67 -1.81
C ILE A 908 8.57 5.54 -2.67
N SER A 909 8.11 5.36 -3.91
CA SER A 909 8.67 4.34 -4.81
C SER A 909 10.13 4.61 -5.21
N ARG A 910 10.56 5.87 -5.15
CA ARG A 910 11.92 6.34 -5.50
C ARG A 910 12.85 6.47 -4.29
N PHE A 911 12.31 6.46 -3.08
CA PHE A 911 13.08 6.58 -1.84
C PHE A 911 14.04 5.40 -1.66
N ARG A 912 15.31 5.67 -1.37
CA ARG A 912 16.36 4.69 -1.11
C ARG A 912 17.16 5.11 0.12
N ILE A 913 17.77 4.14 0.77
CA ILE A 913 18.79 4.39 1.80
C ILE A 913 20.13 4.04 1.19
N LYS A 914 21.01 5.04 1.05
CA LYS A 914 22.37 4.86 0.57
C LYS A 914 23.25 4.47 1.74
N THR A 915 23.97 3.36 1.60
CA THR A 915 24.96 2.87 2.56
C THR A 915 26.34 3.06 1.95
N ASP A 916 27.14 3.94 2.52
CA ASP A 916 28.51 4.22 2.10
C ASP A 916 29.49 3.50 3.02
N TYR A 917 30.32 2.65 2.43
CA TYR A 917 31.31 1.84 3.11
C TYR A 917 32.68 2.53 3.14
N PRO A 918 33.58 2.16 4.07
CA PRO A 918 34.92 2.75 4.20
C PRO A 918 35.80 2.59 2.95
N ASP A 919 35.54 1.58 2.13
CA ASP A 919 36.23 1.31 0.86
C ASP A 919 35.74 2.22 -0.30
N ARG A 920 34.88 3.19 0.00
CA ARG A 920 34.20 4.09 -0.95
C ARG A 920 33.19 3.37 -1.85
N SER A 921 32.84 2.12 -1.56
CA SER A 921 31.71 1.46 -2.20
C SER A 921 30.40 1.98 -1.60
N SER A 922 29.34 2.00 -2.42
CA SER A 922 28.02 2.46 -2.02
C SER A 922 26.96 1.44 -2.44
N VAL A 923 26.05 1.10 -1.54
CA VAL A 923 24.90 0.22 -1.82
C VAL A 923 23.60 0.99 -1.61
N LEU A 924 22.64 0.80 -2.51
CA LEU A 924 21.31 1.40 -2.43
C LEU A 924 20.30 0.37 -1.94
N PHE A 925 19.82 0.54 -0.72
CA PHE A 925 18.73 -0.25 -0.17
C PHE A 925 17.38 0.29 -0.64
N CYS A 926 16.50 -0.60 -1.11
CA CYS A 926 15.14 -0.28 -1.50
C CYS A 926 14.17 -0.85 -0.47
N PRO A 927 13.54 0.00 0.37
CA PRO A 927 12.52 -0.46 1.28
C PRO A 927 11.28 -0.95 0.52
N ARG A 928 10.51 -1.83 1.15
CA ARG A 928 9.27 -2.38 0.56
C ARG A 928 8.14 -1.37 0.74
N GLU A 929 7.20 -1.32 -0.21
CA GLU A 929 6.04 -0.42 -0.10
C GLU A 929 5.22 -0.67 1.17
N SER A 930 5.15 -1.92 1.64
CA SER A 930 4.48 -2.32 2.88
C SER A 930 5.14 -1.80 4.16
N GLU A 931 6.42 -1.39 4.11
CA GLU A 931 7.16 -0.86 5.27
C GLU A 931 6.92 0.64 5.50
N PHE A 932 6.31 1.33 4.53
CA PHE A 932 5.92 2.74 4.65
C PHE A 932 4.51 2.85 5.22
N LYS A 933 4.42 3.43 6.42
CA LYS A 933 3.15 3.74 7.07
C LYS A 933 2.83 5.22 6.93
N LYS A 934 1.68 5.55 6.34
CA LYS A 934 1.20 6.93 6.29
C LYS A 934 0.69 7.34 7.68
N ILE A 935 1.28 8.38 8.26
CA ILE A 935 0.85 8.94 9.57
C ILE A 935 -0.13 10.09 9.34
N ALA A 936 0.19 10.98 8.40
CA ALA A 936 -0.61 12.16 8.10
C ALA A 936 -0.60 12.45 6.59
N ALA A 937 -1.24 13.53 6.17
CA ALA A 937 -1.13 14.01 4.79
C ALA A 937 0.36 14.27 4.47
N GLN A 938 0.84 13.66 3.37
CA GLN A 938 2.23 13.74 2.91
C GLN A 938 3.33 13.37 3.94
N THR A 939 2.97 12.72 5.05
CA THR A 939 3.93 12.30 6.08
C THR A 939 3.89 10.78 6.25
N TYR A 940 5.05 10.15 6.11
CA TYR A 940 5.22 8.70 6.18
C TYR A 940 6.27 8.33 7.23
N ARG A 941 6.10 7.16 7.83
CA ARG A 941 7.10 6.53 8.68
C ARG A 941 7.57 5.26 8.01
N LEU A 942 8.88 5.11 7.90
CA LEU A 942 9.53 3.93 7.39
C LEU A 942 10.14 3.17 8.56
N LEU A 943 9.75 1.92 8.73
CA LEU A 943 10.36 0.97 9.67
C LEU A 943 10.93 -0.18 8.87
N CYS A 944 12.25 -0.27 8.75
CA CYS A 944 12.90 -1.31 7.95
C CYS A 944 14.21 -1.78 8.57
N LYS A 945 14.72 -2.91 8.07
CA LYS A 945 16.06 -3.41 8.40
C LYS A 945 16.97 -3.25 7.18
N VAL A 946 17.89 -2.31 7.23
CA VAL A 946 18.89 -2.10 6.19
C VAL A 946 19.95 -3.17 6.33
N LEU A 947 20.18 -3.90 5.24
CA LEU A 947 21.16 -4.99 5.22
C LEU A 947 22.56 -4.42 4.94
N VAL A 948 23.46 -4.68 5.86
CA VAL A 948 24.90 -4.42 5.73
C VAL A 948 25.59 -5.74 5.46
N GLN A 949 26.42 -5.78 4.42
CA GLN A 949 27.20 -6.96 4.09
C GLN A 949 28.65 -6.54 3.91
N ALA A 950 29.55 -7.32 4.49
CA ALA A 950 30.98 -7.24 4.24
C ALA A 950 31.46 -8.62 3.79
N ASP A 951 32.15 -8.65 2.66
CA ASP A 951 32.71 -9.89 2.11
C ASP A 951 34.10 -10.20 2.71
N ASN A 952 34.75 -9.21 3.33
CA ASN A 952 36.06 -9.33 3.95
C ASN A 952 36.02 -8.92 5.43
N ILE A 953 36.94 -9.48 6.22
CA ILE A 953 37.19 -9.10 7.62
C ILE A 953 37.82 -7.71 7.65
N TRP A 954 37.43 -6.87 8.60
CA TRP A 954 38.08 -5.58 8.85
C TRP A 954 39.03 -5.68 10.04
N SER A 955 40.21 -5.06 9.93
CA SER A 955 41.22 -5.08 11.00
C SER A 955 40.76 -4.33 12.26
N ASP A 956 39.92 -3.31 12.08
CA ASP A 956 39.33 -2.51 13.16
C ASP A 956 37.88 -2.14 12.80
N SER A 957 37.14 -1.62 13.78
CA SER A 957 35.84 -1.01 13.56
C SER A 957 35.96 0.21 12.66
N ALA A 958 35.03 0.37 11.72
CA ALA A 958 34.96 1.55 10.86
C ALA A 958 33.52 2.05 10.79
N ARG A 959 33.37 3.36 10.53
CA ARG A 959 32.06 3.99 10.43
C ARG A 959 31.46 3.74 9.06
N VAL A 960 30.25 3.18 9.05
CA VAL A 960 29.43 3.04 7.85
C VAL A 960 28.38 4.14 7.87
N HIS A 961 28.28 4.87 6.76
CA HIS A 961 27.39 6.02 6.65
C HIS A 961 26.09 5.63 5.95
N PHE A 962 24.96 5.98 6.57
CA PHE A 962 23.61 5.76 6.06
C PHE A 962 22.97 7.11 5.73
N GLY A 963 22.54 7.31 4.49
CA GLY A 963 21.90 8.54 4.03
C GLY A 963 20.57 8.29 3.33
N CYS A 964 19.56 9.09 3.65
CA CYS A 964 18.28 9.09 2.95
C CYS A 964 18.43 9.77 1.57
N VAL A 965 18.08 9.07 0.49
CA VAL A 965 18.21 9.60 -0.88
C VAL A 965 16.96 9.30 -1.73
N LEU A 966 16.73 10.12 -2.75
CA LEU A 966 15.77 9.88 -3.82
C LEU A 966 16.51 9.42 -5.08
N LYS A 967 16.01 8.35 -5.71
CA LYS A 967 16.49 7.96 -7.04
C LYS A 967 16.05 9.02 -8.07
N SER A 968 17.01 9.53 -8.84
CA SER A 968 16.72 10.53 -9.88
C SER A 968 15.80 9.94 -10.95
N GLN A 969 14.82 10.72 -11.40
CA GLN A 969 13.99 10.35 -12.55
C GLN A 969 14.84 10.51 -13.80
N GLN A 970 15.17 9.38 -14.45
CA GLN A 970 15.80 9.42 -15.76
C GLN A 970 14.78 9.99 -16.76
N PHE A 971 14.76 11.32 -16.90
CA PHE A 971 14.31 11.91 -18.15
C PHE A 971 15.35 11.52 -19.18
N THR A 972 14.92 10.92 -20.27
CA THR A 972 15.76 10.63 -21.43
C THR A 972 16.18 11.96 -22.04
N ASP A 973 17.19 12.61 -21.44
CA ASP A 973 17.89 13.69 -22.09
C ASP A 973 18.57 13.06 -23.32
N ALA A 974 18.23 13.57 -24.51
CA ALA A 974 18.79 13.15 -25.79
C ALA A 974 20.34 13.26 -25.82
N MET A 975 20.94 13.88 -24.80
CA MET A 975 22.34 14.26 -24.71
C MET A 975 23.19 13.41 -23.75
N SER A 976 22.66 12.33 -23.20
CA SER A 976 23.41 11.45 -22.29
C SER A 976 24.59 10.69 -22.94
N SER A 977 24.79 10.76 -24.26
CA SER A 977 25.82 10.00 -24.98
C SER A 977 27.00 10.81 -25.56
N LEU A 978 27.08 12.13 -25.36
CA LEU A 978 28.20 12.94 -25.85
C LEU A 978 28.98 13.53 -24.67
N ALA A 979 30.16 12.97 -24.42
CA ALA A 979 31.05 13.28 -23.33
C ALA A 979 31.45 14.77 -23.28
N ILE A 980 31.20 15.41 -22.13
CA ILE A 980 32.15 16.18 -21.28
C ILE A 980 31.37 16.68 -20.04
N GLY A 981 31.87 16.38 -18.83
CA GLY A 981 31.65 17.18 -17.60
C GLY A 981 30.50 16.79 -16.67
N TYR A 982 29.26 16.66 -17.15
CA TYR A 982 28.10 16.47 -16.27
C TYR A 982 27.67 15.01 -16.15
N THR A 983 28.14 14.31 -15.10
CA THR A 983 27.53 13.05 -14.68
C THR A 983 26.40 13.37 -13.72
N ARG A 984 25.15 13.25 -14.21
CA ARG A 984 23.95 13.41 -13.39
C ARG A 984 24.03 12.44 -12.21
N SER A 985 23.95 12.94 -10.98
CA SER A 985 23.98 12.06 -9.80
C SER A 985 22.76 11.16 -9.85
N LEU A 986 22.98 9.83 -9.86
CA LEU A 986 21.90 8.83 -9.85
C LEU A 986 21.02 8.93 -8.59
N CYS A 987 21.53 9.57 -7.53
CA CYS A 987 20.88 9.72 -6.23
C CYS A 987 20.91 11.19 -5.77
N ILE A 988 19.78 11.67 -5.26
CA ILE A 988 19.59 13.03 -4.76
C ILE A 988 19.45 12.93 -3.24
N PRO A 989 20.33 13.57 -2.45
CA PRO A 989 20.21 13.54 -0.99
C PRO A 989 18.92 14.24 -0.56
N VAL A 990 18.22 13.64 0.40
CA VAL A 990 17.03 14.22 1.02
C VAL A 990 17.47 15.27 2.03
N ALA A 991 16.79 16.41 2.08
CA ALA A 991 17.13 17.49 3.00
C ALA A 991 16.92 17.08 4.48
N GLU A 992 17.70 17.70 5.36
CA GLU A 992 17.51 17.63 6.81
C GLU A 992 16.54 18.74 7.26
N SER A 993 15.85 18.56 8.39
CA SER A 993 15.02 19.63 8.91
C SER A 993 15.90 20.72 9.53
N PRO A 994 15.72 22.00 9.14
CA PRO A 994 16.41 23.11 9.80
C PRO A 994 15.90 23.38 11.22
N PHE A 995 14.80 22.73 11.63
CA PHE A 995 14.15 22.92 12.94
C PHE A 995 14.25 21.69 13.85
N SER A 996 14.96 20.64 13.41
CA SER A 996 15.18 19.43 14.19
C SER A 996 16.68 19.17 14.35
N ASN A 997 17.09 18.77 15.56
CA ASN A 997 18.46 18.30 15.81
C ASN A 997 18.71 16.90 15.20
N LYS A 998 17.69 16.24 14.65
CA LYS A 998 17.79 14.91 14.05
C LYS A 998 18.14 15.00 12.56
N GLN A 999 19.16 14.26 12.17
CA GLN A 999 19.75 14.26 10.83
C GLN A 999 19.03 13.29 9.88
N ALA A 1000 19.15 13.53 8.57
CA ALA A 1000 18.72 12.59 7.53
C ALA A 1000 19.82 11.56 7.21
N THR A 1001 20.96 11.71 7.88
CA THR A 1001 22.15 10.87 7.78
C THR A 1001 22.56 10.35 9.15
N MET A 1002 23.30 9.23 9.17
CA MET A 1002 23.77 8.62 10.41
C MET A 1002 25.01 7.78 10.15
N GLU A 1003 25.92 7.73 11.13
CA GLU A 1003 27.10 6.88 11.10
C GLU A 1003 27.02 5.81 12.18
N ILE A 1004 27.23 4.55 11.81
CA ILE A 1004 27.29 3.44 12.78
C ILE A 1004 28.67 2.81 12.72
N PRO A 1005 29.40 2.65 13.85
CA PRO A 1005 30.62 1.87 13.88
C PRO A 1005 30.30 0.38 13.72
N ILE A 1006 30.88 -0.26 12.72
CA ILE A 1006 30.66 -1.66 12.37
C ILE A 1006 32.01 -2.38 12.31
N GLN A 1007 32.05 -3.62 12.80
CA GLN A 1007 33.23 -4.47 12.76
C GLN A 1007 32.87 -5.89 12.30
N PRO A 1008 33.07 -6.21 11.00
CA PRO A 1008 32.97 -7.57 10.49
C PRO A 1008 34.10 -8.44 11.07
N VAL A 1009 33.74 -9.50 11.79
CA VAL A 1009 34.66 -10.43 12.44
C VAL A 1009 34.59 -11.82 11.82
N GLN A 1010 35.65 -12.61 11.98
CA GLN A 1010 35.63 -14.02 11.63
C GLN A 1010 34.77 -14.79 12.64
N ALA A 1011 34.02 -15.81 12.18
CA ALA A 1011 33.36 -16.74 13.08
C ALA A 1011 34.40 -17.33 14.04
N LYS A 1012 34.24 -17.13 15.35
CA LYS A 1012 35.05 -17.87 16.32
C LYS A 1012 34.71 -19.34 16.15
N ALA A 1013 35.67 -20.13 15.67
CA ALA A 1013 35.59 -21.58 15.80
C ALA A 1013 35.41 -21.88 17.29
N SER A 1014 34.31 -22.50 17.66
CA SER A 1014 34.14 -23.07 18.99
C SER A 1014 35.16 -24.20 19.10
N CYS A 1015 36.21 -23.97 19.88
CA CYS A 1015 37.05 -25.05 20.39
C CYS A 1015 36.32 -25.79 21.50
#